data_AF-A0AAD6TCD0-F1
#
_entry.id   AF-A0AAD6TCD0-F1
#
_cell.length_a   1.000
_cell.length_b   1.000
_cell.length_c   1.000
_cell.angle_alpha   90.00
_cell.angle_beta   90.00
_cell.angle_gamma   90.00
#
_symmetry.space_group_name_H-M   'P 1'
#
loop_
_entity.id
_entity.type
_entity.pdbx_description
1 polymer ?
#
loop_
_entity_poly.entity_id
_entity_poly.type
_entity_poly.pdbx_seq_one_letter_code
_entity_poly.pdbx_strand_id
1 'polypeptide(L)'
;MASDEPLRQAMHLPDEIISEILSPALRVSDEAFSYVSQRFGGTASPFMTFTESTSALLVVCKAWLRVATPLLYNVVILRSKAQAQALAATLTATPALGGFIRKLRAEGGYAISMFKILQTSRNITDLFLSVEFASGDNACGLCKGLHLLDPVRIIVEKTHTWSGVSKNAQKLLDTLEQCIPNWKKLAVFQLDHFFALKAATLINALSQAPNLSTFVVLDHRFYLERVPQYMKLVATNSALKRIRLEPPGLNESFRDDAKKNKTMNMLLNLADLASSVAPVDPSSPIGTDDTLSISFVYPPRLAADSAQEEAIWSRVLCFALYDDISIPRYHHYMDPSLPRPTPHFTPLLVCKLFERIGTPHLYQSPVLNSVHAMALFTSAIATKPVLGSYVRCLTIGFVGTLSSFKTLIAKTPALTELRGARGCPSITWKAFSDLGESLSGSNLKVFYGVPIPKASTVAKGATNPAVFASFPRMQKFEWNSSTPFKTEPKLIGVDTFSLLVDLKITTFDESFLDVLSQMELPSLQTAVFAVQCRGGARKLRELTLSVAQIQDAQLAIWHNCPSMQVLTVSCSSKFPATAGCLTSPKDNAALERIVFKKSEDYHRLKQTHKQALNQLMPALASSPNFPALREILHPFCEWPTTEPEISNSRWVKWAETFLERGIHLVGPTGVPWRPRLKFVKSKK
;
A
#
# COMPACT_ATOMS: atom_id res chain seq x y z
N MET A 1 -21.68 14.22 50.71
CA MET A 1 -22.22 13.13 49.87
C MET A 1 -23.18 13.75 48.87
N ALA A 2 -22.64 14.29 47.79
CA ALA A 2 -23.42 14.79 46.65
C ALA A 2 -23.40 13.69 45.58
N SER A 3 -24.59 13.32 45.11
CA SER A 3 -24.87 12.25 44.16
C SER A 3 -24.26 12.55 42.79
N ASP A 4 -23.16 11.86 42.48
CA ASP A 4 -22.43 11.88 41.20
C ASP A 4 -23.14 11.04 40.11
N GLU A 5 -24.47 11.09 40.11
CA GLU A 5 -25.36 10.20 39.34
C GLU A 5 -25.90 10.73 37.99
N PRO A 6 -25.69 11.97 37.49
CA PRO A 6 -26.22 12.35 36.17
C PRO A 6 -25.33 11.97 34.97
N LEU A 7 -24.06 11.62 35.16
CA LEU A 7 -23.12 11.37 34.04
C LEU A 7 -23.09 9.92 33.54
N ARG A 8 -23.94 9.03 34.09
CA ARG A 8 -24.04 7.62 33.67
C ARG A 8 -25.23 7.30 32.75
N GLN A 9 -25.89 8.30 32.19
CA GLN A 9 -26.64 8.10 30.94
C GLN A 9 -25.64 7.98 29.78
N ALA A 10 -24.83 6.92 29.81
CA ALA A 10 -24.05 6.51 28.65
C ALA A 10 -25.05 6.33 27.51
N MET A 11 -24.92 7.14 26.45
CA MET A 11 -25.75 7.07 25.27
C MET A 11 -25.78 5.61 24.79
N HIS A 12 -26.89 4.92 25.04
CA HIS A 12 -27.08 3.55 24.60
C HIS A 12 -27.39 3.63 23.10
N LEU A 13 -26.37 3.44 22.28
CA LEU A 13 -26.58 3.33 20.84
C LEU A 13 -27.45 2.09 20.55
N PRO A 14 -28.45 2.18 19.65
CA PRO A 14 -29.14 1.01 19.12
C PRO A 14 -28.14 0.04 18.47
N ASP A 15 -28.47 -1.25 18.47
CA ASP A 15 -27.58 -2.29 17.94
C ASP A 15 -27.29 -2.11 16.45
N GLU A 16 -28.23 -1.55 15.70
CA GLU A 16 -28.10 -1.24 14.28
C GLU A 16 -26.99 -0.20 14.07
N ILE A 17 -26.95 0.84 14.91
CA ILE A 17 -25.93 1.89 14.85
C ILE A 17 -24.57 1.33 15.27
N ILE A 18 -24.51 0.51 16.32
CA ILE A 18 -23.28 -0.19 16.72
C ILE A 18 -22.80 -1.11 15.57
N SER A 19 -23.71 -1.82 14.91
CA SER A 19 -23.40 -2.68 13.78
C SER A 19 -22.82 -1.90 12.60
N GLU A 20 -23.41 -0.76 12.25
CA GLU A 20 -22.89 0.12 11.18
C GLU A 20 -21.52 0.70 11.53
N ILE A 21 -21.30 1.11 12.79
CA ILE A 21 -19.99 1.60 13.25
C ILE A 21 -18.93 0.50 13.16
N LEU A 22 -19.27 -0.74 13.54
CA LEU A 22 -18.33 -1.85 13.60
C LEU A 22 -18.10 -2.53 12.25
N SER A 23 -19.05 -2.43 11.34
CA SER A 23 -19.03 -3.16 10.06
C SER A 23 -17.78 -2.86 9.22
N PRO A 24 -17.33 -1.62 9.02
CA PRO A 24 -16.10 -1.34 8.26
C PRO A 24 -14.83 -1.98 8.84
N ALA A 25 -14.78 -2.17 10.16
CA ALA A 25 -13.62 -2.74 10.84
C ALA A 25 -13.66 -4.28 10.91
N LEU A 26 -14.86 -4.88 10.95
CA LEU A 26 -15.05 -6.32 11.13
C LEU A 26 -15.39 -7.06 9.84
N ARG A 27 -15.99 -6.40 8.84
CA ARG A 27 -16.38 -7.04 7.58
C ARG A 27 -15.17 -7.18 6.66
N VAL A 28 -15.06 -8.35 6.05
CA VAL A 28 -14.15 -8.59 4.94
C VAL A 28 -14.93 -8.37 3.65
N SER A 29 -14.48 -7.44 2.81
CA SER A 29 -15.10 -7.22 1.50
C SER A 29 -15.03 -8.49 0.65
N ASP A 30 -15.97 -8.63 -0.28
CA ASP A 30 -15.98 -9.80 -1.15
C ASP A 30 -14.72 -9.89 -2.03
N GLU A 31 -14.22 -8.73 -2.47
CA GLU A 31 -12.95 -8.61 -3.19
C GLU A 31 -11.77 -9.08 -2.35
N ALA A 32 -11.68 -8.70 -1.07
CA ALA A 32 -10.64 -9.18 -0.19
C ALA A 32 -10.76 -10.69 0.05
N PHE A 33 -11.98 -11.21 0.28
CA PHE A 33 -12.23 -12.64 0.50
C PHE A 33 -11.83 -13.49 -0.71
N SER A 34 -12.19 -13.04 -1.91
CA SER A 34 -11.89 -13.71 -3.18
C SER A 34 -10.49 -13.40 -3.72
N TYR A 35 -9.71 -12.56 -3.02
CA TYR A 35 -8.38 -12.16 -3.47
C TYR A 35 -7.44 -13.36 -3.66
N VAL A 36 -6.88 -13.46 -4.87
CA VAL A 36 -5.92 -14.50 -5.30
C VAL A 36 -4.53 -13.89 -5.40
N SER A 37 -3.59 -14.45 -4.63
CA SER A 37 -2.28 -13.84 -4.33
C SER A 37 -1.36 -13.64 -5.54
N GLN A 38 -1.55 -14.42 -6.61
CA GLN A 38 -0.71 -14.33 -7.81
C GLN A 38 -1.02 -13.10 -8.69
N ARG A 39 -2.20 -12.47 -8.52
CA ARG A 39 -2.72 -11.47 -9.46
C ARG A 39 -1.84 -10.23 -9.65
N PHE A 40 -0.95 -9.87 -8.73
CA PHE A 40 -0.19 -8.61 -8.81
C PHE A 40 1.27 -8.68 -8.35
N GLY A 41 2.03 -9.67 -8.84
CA GLY A 41 3.50 -9.61 -8.74
C GLY A 41 4.05 -9.58 -7.31
N GLY A 42 3.37 -10.25 -6.37
CA GLY A 42 3.82 -10.37 -4.98
C GLY A 42 3.24 -9.34 -4.02
N THR A 43 2.14 -8.65 -4.36
CA THR A 43 1.39 -7.87 -3.35
C THR A 43 0.93 -8.79 -2.22
N ALA A 44 1.26 -8.40 -0.99
CA ALA A 44 0.88 -9.13 0.21
C ALA A 44 -0.65 -9.32 0.25
N SER A 45 -1.09 -10.50 0.67
CA SER A 45 -2.50 -10.78 0.92
C SER A 45 -3.14 -9.64 1.75
N PRO A 46 -4.37 -9.19 1.44
CA PRO A 46 -5.05 -8.13 2.19
C PRO A 46 -5.22 -8.49 3.67
N PHE A 47 -5.11 -9.77 4.01
CA PHE A 47 -5.16 -10.28 5.38
C PHE A 47 -3.83 -10.17 6.15
N MET A 48 -2.80 -9.57 5.55
CA MET A 48 -1.50 -9.34 6.18
C MET A 48 -1.31 -7.91 6.69
N THR A 49 -2.17 -6.96 6.28
CA THR A 49 -1.98 -5.53 6.55
C THR A 49 -2.65 -5.07 7.85
N PHE A 50 -3.40 -5.95 8.54
CA PHE A 50 -4.08 -5.59 9.77
C PHE A 50 -3.08 -5.31 10.90
N THR A 51 -3.04 -4.06 11.33
CA THR A 51 -2.20 -3.57 12.44
C THR A 51 -2.79 -3.92 13.80
N GLU A 52 -4.08 -4.20 13.92
CA GLU A 52 -4.73 -4.52 15.19
C GLU A 52 -5.56 -5.78 15.09
N SER A 53 -5.70 -6.49 16.22
CA SER A 53 -6.63 -7.61 16.28
C SER A 53 -8.04 -7.04 16.35
N THR A 54 -8.90 -7.44 15.39
CA THR A 54 -10.33 -7.10 15.41
C THR A 54 -11.03 -7.57 16.69
N SER A 55 -10.42 -8.51 17.43
CA SER A 55 -10.93 -8.96 18.73
C SER A 55 -10.89 -7.89 19.82
N ALA A 56 -10.07 -6.84 19.68
CA ALA A 56 -10.05 -5.71 20.62
C ALA A 56 -11.41 -4.97 20.68
N LEU A 57 -12.19 -5.00 19.59
CA LEU A 57 -13.52 -4.39 19.55
C LEU A 57 -14.54 -5.17 20.40
N LEU A 58 -14.32 -6.45 20.65
CA LEU A 58 -15.22 -7.29 21.45
C LEU A 58 -15.14 -7.00 22.95
N VAL A 59 -14.03 -6.41 23.42
CA VAL A 59 -13.77 -6.19 24.85
C VAL A 59 -14.16 -4.78 25.33
N VAL A 60 -14.75 -3.95 24.45
CA VAL A 60 -15.18 -2.58 24.80
C VAL A 60 -16.33 -2.59 25.81
N CYS A 61 -17.44 -3.26 25.48
CA CYS A 61 -18.59 -3.42 26.38
C CYS A 61 -19.47 -4.61 25.95
N LYS A 62 -20.47 -4.98 26.77
CA LYS A 62 -21.38 -6.11 26.48
C LYS A 62 -22.21 -5.91 25.20
N ALA A 63 -22.62 -4.68 24.90
CA ALA A 63 -23.36 -4.39 23.66
C ALA A 63 -22.49 -4.59 22.43
N TRP A 64 -21.25 -4.08 22.46
CA TRP A 64 -20.27 -4.29 21.40
C TRP A 64 -19.93 -5.77 21.24
N LEU A 65 -19.69 -6.51 22.33
CA LEU A 65 -19.49 -7.96 22.26
C LEU A 65 -20.64 -8.67 21.54
N ARG A 66 -21.88 -8.37 21.93
CA ARG A 66 -23.09 -8.99 21.36
C ARG A 66 -23.25 -8.69 19.87
N VAL A 67 -23.05 -7.42 19.45
CA VAL A 67 -23.21 -6.99 18.05
C VAL A 67 -22.02 -7.38 17.17
N ALA A 68 -20.80 -7.27 17.69
CA ALA A 68 -19.56 -7.59 16.98
C ALA A 68 -19.38 -9.09 16.74
N THR A 69 -19.85 -9.96 17.65
CA THR A 69 -19.66 -11.41 17.55
C THR A 69 -20.17 -11.99 16.22
N PRO A 70 -21.43 -11.78 15.79
CA PRO A 70 -21.90 -12.29 14.50
C PRO A 70 -21.15 -11.67 13.32
N LEU A 71 -20.76 -10.39 13.39
CA LEU A 71 -19.99 -9.72 12.34
C LEU A 71 -18.59 -10.32 12.18
N LEU A 72 -17.90 -10.59 13.29
CA LEU A 72 -16.57 -11.19 13.32
C LEU A 72 -16.58 -12.63 12.77
N TYR A 73 -17.56 -13.44 13.17
CA TYR A 73 -17.65 -14.82 12.73
C TYR A 73 -18.23 -14.96 11.31
N ASN A 74 -18.82 -13.91 10.74
CA ASN A 74 -19.41 -13.96 9.40
C ASN A 74 -18.42 -14.46 8.33
N VAL A 75 -17.19 -13.95 8.38
CA VAL A 75 -16.09 -14.34 7.47
C VAL A 75 -14.92 -14.87 8.27
N VAL A 76 -14.65 -16.17 8.14
CA VAL A 76 -13.54 -16.85 8.81
C VAL A 76 -12.43 -17.16 7.82
N ILE A 77 -11.19 -16.80 8.16
CA ILE A 77 -10.01 -17.03 7.33
C ILE A 77 -8.98 -17.83 8.13
N LEU A 78 -8.70 -19.05 7.68
CA LEU A 78 -7.77 -19.99 8.31
C LEU A 78 -6.51 -20.10 7.47
N ARG A 79 -5.38 -19.72 8.08
CA ARG A 79 -4.05 -19.67 7.42
C ARG A 79 -2.98 -20.44 8.17
N SER A 80 -3.36 -21.13 9.25
CA SER A 80 -2.45 -21.93 10.06
C SER A 80 -3.21 -23.02 10.81
N LYS A 81 -2.47 -24.07 11.17
CA LYS A 81 -3.01 -25.17 11.97
C LYS A 81 -3.49 -24.70 13.35
N ALA A 82 -2.77 -23.78 13.97
CA ALA A 82 -3.11 -23.25 15.29
C ALA A 82 -4.44 -22.48 15.27
N GLN A 83 -4.70 -21.66 14.24
CA GLN A 83 -5.99 -20.99 14.06
C GLN A 83 -7.13 -21.99 13.88
N ALA A 84 -6.95 -23.00 13.03
CA ALA A 84 -7.97 -24.02 12.80
C ALA A 84 -8.27 -24.83 14.08
N GLN A 85 -7.25 -25.18 14.87
CA GLN A 85 -7.43 -25.87 16.14
C GLN A 85 -8.13 -25.00 17.19
N ALA A 86 -7.73 -23.74 17.31
CA ALA A 86 -8.36 -22.79 18.23
C ALA A 86 -9.84 -22.61 17.87
N LEU A 87 -10.16 -22.38 16.59
CA LEU A 87 -11.54 -22.26 16.14
C LEU A 87 -12.32 -23.57 16.36
N ALA A 88 -11.75 -24.72 16.03
CA ALA A 88 -12.41 -26.01 16.25
C ALA A 88 -12.72 -26.24 17.74
N ALA A 89 -11.80 -25.88 18.64
CA ALA A 89 -12.02 -25.95 20.09
C ALA A 89 -13.14 -25.00 20.53
N THR A 90 -13.10 -23.74 20.08
CA THR A 90 -14.14 -22.75 20.37
C THR A 90 -15.52 -23.19 19.88
N LEU A 91 -15.62 -23.71 18.65
CA LEU A 91 -16.88 -24.22 18.10
C LEU A 91 -17.36 -25.50 18.78
N THR A 92 -16.44 -26.33 19.29
CA THR A 92 -16.81 -27.50 20.10
C THR A 92 -17.40 -27.07 21.44
N ALA A 93 -16.80 -26.06 22.08
CA ALA A 93 -17.28 -25.52 23.35
C ALA A 93 -18.58 -24.71 23.21
N THR A 94 -18.71 -23.95 22.13
CA THR A 94 -19.86 -23.08 21.86
C THR A 94 -20.38 -23.28 20.43
N PRO A 95 -21.14 -24.35 20.16
CA PRO A 95 -21.59 -24.70 18.80
C PRO A 95 -22.43 -23.61 18.10
N ALA A 96 -23.15 -22.79 18.87
CA ALA A 96 -23.98 -21.71 18.33
C ALA A 96 -23.18 -20.71 17.47
N LEU A 97 -21.89 -20.51 17.77
CA LEU A 97 -21.02 -19.61 16.99
C LEU A 97 -20.81 -20.10 15.55
N GLY A 98 -20.89 -21.41 15.31
CA GLY A 98 -20.79 -21.98 13.96
C GLY A 98 -21.94 -21.55 13.06
N GLY A 99 -23.09 -21.21 13.65
CA GLY A 99 -24.25 -20.70 12.92
C GLY A 99 -24.04 -19.32 12.29
N PHE A 100 -23.09 -18.53 12.80
CA PHE A 100 -22.76 -17.20 12.26
C PHE A 100 -21.79 -17.25 11.08
N ILE A 101 -21.08 -18.37 10.86
CA ILE A 101 -20.09 -18.49 9.79
C ILE A 101 -20.80 -18.67 8.44
N ARG A 102 -20.64 -17.67 7.56
CA ARG A 102 -21.20 -17.66 6.20
C ARG A 102 -20.12 -17.85 5.15
N LYS A 103 -18.97 -17.22 5.33
CA LYS A 103 -17.82 -17.35 4.43
C LYS A 103 -16.66 -18.01 5.15
N LEU A 104 -16.11 -19.06 4.58
CA LEU A 104 -14.95 -19.76 5.11
C LEU A 104 -13.84 -19.82 4.06
N ARG A 105 -12.66 -19.34 4.41
CA ARG A 105 -11.44 -19.46 3.61
C ARG A 105 -10.43 -20.34 4.31
N ALA A 106 -10.02 -21.43 3.67
CA ALA A 106 -9.04 -22.38 4.18
C ALA A 106 -7.80 -22.43 3.29
N GLU A 107 -6.68 -21.92 3.80
CA GLU A 107 -5.36 -21.94 3.13
C GLU A 107 -4.49 -23.10 3.64
N GLY A 108 -5.03 -24.32 3.59
CA GLY A 108 -4.37 -25.54 4.05
C GLY A 108 -5.34 -26.63 4.50
N GLY A 109 -4.81 -27.81 4.84
CA GLY A 109 -5.63 -29.00 5.14
C GLY A 109 -6.11 -29.15 6.58
N TYR A 110 -5.31 -28.66 7.54
CA TYR A 110 -5.51 -28.65 9.00
C TYR A 110 -6.15 -29.89 9.66
N ALA A 111 -6.15 -31.05 8.99
CA ALA A 111 -6.59 -32.35 9.50
C ALA A 111 -7.97 -32.31 10.20
N ILE A 112 -8.11 -33.02 11.33
CA ILE A 112 -9.38 -33.20 12.06
C ILE A 112 -10.05 -31.89 12.49
N SER A 113 -9.29 -30.80 12.66
CA SER A 113 -9.85 -29.51 13.04
C SER A 113 -10.82 -28.99 11.99
N MET A 114 -10.51 -29.17 10.69
CA MET A 114 -11.41 -28.77 9.62
C MET A 114 -12.72 -29.53 9.64
N PHE A 115 -12.69 -30.83 9.95
CA PHE A 115 -13.92 -31.62 10.05
C PHE A 115 -14.83 -31.06 11.15
N LYS A 116 -14.28 -30.76 12.34
CA LYS A 116 -15.05 -30.19 13.46
C LYS A 116 -15.65 -28.83 13.12
N ILE A 117 -14.88 -27.97 12.44
CA ILE A 117 -15.35 -26.65 11.99
C ILE A 117 -16.54 -26.82 11.03
N LEU A 118 -16.37 -27.63 9.98
CA LEU A 118 -17.41 -27.85 8.96
C LEU A 118 -18.65 -28.56 9.52
N GLN A 119 -18.47 -29.48 10.47
CA GLN A 119 -19.57 -30.16 11.14
C GLN A 119 -20.49 -29.19 11.90
N THR A 120 -19.90 -28.15 12.50
CA THR A 120 -20.59 -27.15 13.32
C THR A 120 -21.08 -25.95 12.51
N SER A 121 -20.51 -25.72 11.32
CA SER A 121 -20.72 -24.51 10.50
C SER A 121 -21.45 -24.83 9.20
N ARG A 122 -22.65 -25.41 9.28
CA ARG A 122 -23.41 -25.85 8.10
C ARG A 122 -24.03 -24.70 7.29
N ASN A 123 -23.92 -23.48 7.81
CA ASN A 123 -24.45 -22.25 7.23
C ASN A 123 -23.50 -21.57 6.23
N ILE A 124 -22.36 -22.21 5.92
CA ILE A 124 -21.37 -21.71 4.97
C ILE A 124 -21.99 -21.65 3.57
N THR A 125 -22.09 -20.45 3.03
CA THR A 125 -22.54 -20.16 1.66
C THR A 125 -21.35 -20.00 0.72
N ASP A 126 -20.21 -19.52 1.22
CA ASP A 126 -19.04 -19.21 0.41
C ASP A 126 -17.82 -19.95 0.94
N LEU A 127 -17.25 -20.80 0.11
CA LEU A 127 -16.10 -21.61 0.48
C LEU A 127 -14.91 -21.30 -0.43
N PHE A 128 -13.81 -20.85 0.17
CA PHE A 128 -12.53 -20.69 -0.50
C PHE A 128 -11.57 -21.78 -0.04
N LEU A 129 -11.01 -22.54 -0.99
CA LEU A 129 -10.09 -23.64 -0.75
C LEU A 129 -8.77 -23.41 -1.50
N SER A 130 -7.67 -23.34 -0.76
CA SER A 130 -6.36 -23.51 -1.37
C SER A 130 -6.07 -25.00 -1.55
N VAL A 131 -5.64 -25.39 -2.75
CA VAL A 131 -5.16 -26.75 -3.03
C VAL A 131 -3.65 -26.90 -2.79
N GLU A 132 -3.02 -25.88 -2.20
CA GLU A 132 -1.62 -25.93 -1.83
C GLU A 132 -1.48 -26.43 -0.38
N PHE A 133 -0.83 -27.58 -0.23
CA PHE A 133 -0.63 -28.23 1.06
C PHE A 133 0.85 -28.25 1.40
N ALA A 134 1.16 -27.84 2.62
CA ALA A 134 2.46 -27.99 3.22
C ALA A 134 2.92 -29.46 3.30
N SER A 135 4.23 -29.68 3.38
CA SER A 135 4.76 -30.95 3.87
C SER A 135 4.29 -31.17 5.31
N GLY A 136 3.43 -32.18 5.52
CA GLY A 136 2.83 -32.49 6.82
C GLY A 136 1.38 -32.04 6.99
N ASP A 137 0.83 -31.29 6.03
CA ASP A 137 -0.61 -31.06 5.99
C ASP A 137 -1.38 -32.35 5.65
N ASN A 138 -2.66 -32.36 6.01
CA ASN A 138 -3.54 -33.49 5.76
C ASN A 138 -4.95 -32.99 5.42
N ALA A 139 -5.43 -33.30 4.21
CA ALA A 139 -6.73 -32.88 3.70
C ALA A 139 -7.92 -33.73 4.23
N CYS A 140 -7.67 -34.82 4.97
CA CYS A 140 -8.73 -35.77 5.35
C CYS A 140 -9.91 -35.12 6.10
N GLY A 141 -9.67 -34.10 6.93
CA GLY A 141 -10.76 -33.43 7.63
C GLY A 141 -11.60 -32.54 6.72
N LEU A 142 -10.99 -31.87 5.75
CA LEU A 142 -11.71 -31.17 4.68
C LEU A 142 -12.56 -32.16 3.89
N CYS A 143 -11.96 -33.25 3.39
CA CYS A 143 -12.67 -34.25 2.60
C CYS A 143 -13.93 -34.77 3.31
N LYS A 144 -13.80 -35.13 4.60
CA LYS A 144 -14.96 -35.59 5.40
C LYS A 144 -16.01 -34.50 5.60
N GLY A 145 -15.59 -33.26 5.82
CA GLY A 145 -16.51 -32.16 6.13
C GLY A 145 -17.23 -31.61 4.90
N LEU A 146 -16.65 -31.69 3.70
CA LEU A 146 -17.25 -31.17 2.46
C LEU A 146 -18.59 -31.84 2.12
N HIS A 147 -18.74 -33.12 2.42
CA HIS A 147 -20.00 -33.84 2.26
C HIS A 147 -21.14 -33.33 3.17
N LEU A 148 -20.84 -32.51 4.18
CA LEU A 148 -21.82 -31.93 5.11
C LEU A 148 -22.34 -30.56 4.66
N LEU A 149 -21.79 -30.00 3.58
CA LEU A 149 -22.09 -28.65 3.12
C LEU A 149 -22.95 -28.67 1.85
N ASP A 150 -23.55 -27.52 1.56
CA ASP A 150 -24.25 -27.21 0.31
C ASP A 150 -24.00 -25.72 -0.03
N PRO A 151 -22.76 -25.36 -0.41
CA PRO A 151 -22.37 -23.97 -0.58
C PRO A 151 -22.98 -23.36 -1.85
N VAL A 152 -23.19 -22.04 -1.82
CA VAL A 152 -23.64 -21.25 -2.98
C VAL A 152 -22.48 -20.93 -3.92
N ARG A 153 -21.31 -20.63 -3.34
CA ARG A 153 -20.10 -20.27 -4.09
C ARG A 153 -18.90 -21.06 -3.61
N ILE A 154 -18.12 -21.56 -4.58
CA ILE A 154 -16.79 -22.11 -4.32
C ILE A 154 -15.72 -21.36 -5.10
N ILE A 155 -14.59 -21.13 -4.44
CA ILE A 155 -13.37 -20.58 -5.02
C ILE A 155 -12.25 -21.57 -4.75
N VAL A 156 -11.58 -22.05 -5.80
CA VAL A 156 -10.43 -22.95 -5.68
C VAL A 156 -9.18 -22.27 -6.24
N GLU A 157 -8.18 -22.06 -5.38
CA GLU A 157 -6.91 -21.39 -5.70
C GLU A 157 -5.73 -22.36 -5.62
N LYS A 158 -4.76 -22.21 -6.54
CA LYS A 158 -3.42 -22.80 -6.44
C LYS A 158 -2.35 -21.69 -6.48
N THR A 159 -1.56 -21.55 -5.42
CA THR A 159 -0.70 -20.37 -5.18
C THR A 159 0.74 -20.47 -5.70
N HIS A 160 1.26 -21.64 -6.09
CA HIS A 160 2.64 -21.75 -6.59
C HIS A 160 2.86 -22.62 -7.84
N THR A 161 4.07 -22.46 -8.39
CA THR A 161 4.60 -23.02 -9.63
C THR A 161 4.29 -24.50 -9.83
N TRP A 162 4.18 -24.90 -11.09
CA TRP A 162 3.57 -26.11 -11.63
C TRP A 162 4.16 -27.49 -11.22
N SER A 163 4.93 -27.60 -10.15
CA SER A 163 5.47 -28.87 -9.66
C SER A 163 4.38 -29.76 -9.06
N GLY A 164 3.73 -30.56 -9.89
CA GLY A 164 2.80 -31.62 -9.49
C GLY A 164 1.54 -31.16 -8.74
N VAL A 165 0.63 -32.11 -8.52
CA VAL A 165 -0.47 -32.01 -7.55
C VAL A 165 -0.11 -32.95 -6.42
N SER A 166 -0.06 -32.45 -5.17
CA SER A 166 0.27 -33.32 -4.03
C SER A 166 -0.81 -34.38 -3.84
N LYS A 167 -0.50 -35.52 -3.19
CA LYS A 167 -1.51 -36.57 -2.90
C LYS A 167 -2.70 -36.02 -2.10
N ASN A 168 -2.46 -35.08 -1.20
CA ASN A 168 -3.52 -34.40 -0.44
C ASN A 168 -4.38 -33.48 -1.32
N ALA A 169 -3.75 -32.76 -2.24
CA ALA A 169 -4.47 -31.94 -3.21
C ALA A 169 -5.32 -32.81 -4.13
N GLN A 170 -4.78 -33.90 -4.66
CA GLN A 170 -5.53 -34.83 -5.48
C GLN A 170 -6.73 -35.39 -4.70
N LYS A 171 -6.51 -35.84 -3.47
CA LYS A 171 -7.58 -36.35 -2.61
C LYS A 171 -8.69 -35.30 -2.37
N LEU A 172 -8.32 -34.03 -2.17
CA LEU A 172 -9.31 -32.95 -2.03
C LEU A 172 -10.11 -32.78 -3.32
N LEU A 173 -9.46 -32.84 -4.49
CA LEU A 173 -10.12 -32.70 -5.79
C LEU A 173 -11.06 -33.87 -6.08
N ASP A 174 -10.63 -35.10 -5.82
CA ASP A 174 -11.47 -36.29 -5.95
C ASP A 174 -12.72 -36.17 -5.04
N THR A 175 -12.56 -35.55 -3.87
CA THR A 175 -13.69 -35.31 -2.97
C THR A 175 -14.63 -34.21 -3.50
N LEU A 176 -14.09 -33.12 -4.06
CA LEU A 176 -14.90 -32.07 -4.69
C LEU A 176 -15.69 -32.63 -5.87
N GLU A 177 -15.06 -33.45 -6.71
CA GLU A 177 -15.71 -34.16 -7.83
C GLU A 177 -16.94 -34.96 -7.36
N GLN A 178 -16.85 -35.63 -6.21
CA GLN A 178 -17.96 -36.39 -5.63
C GLN A 178 -19.04 -35.50 -5.00
N CYS A 179 -18.67 -34.36 -4.42
CA CYS A 179 -19.60 -33.47 -3.74
C CYS A 179 -20.42 -32.60 -4.69
N ILE A 180 -19.79 -32.07 -5.74
CA ILE A 180 -20.39 -31.07 -6.66
C ILE A 180 -21.74 -31.50 -7.24
N PRO A 181 -21.93 -32.74 -7.74
CA PRO A 181 -23.22 -33.17 -8.26
C PRO A 181 -24.36 -33.15 -7.22
N ASN A 182 -24.00 -33.24 -5.93
CA ASN A 182 -24.95 -33.28 -4.82
C ASN A 182 -25.26 -31.91 -4.23
N TRP A 183 -24.51 -30.86 -4.59
CA TRP A 183 -24.73 -29.50 -4.10
C TRP A 183 -25.82 -28.79 -4.89
N LYS A 184 -26.99 -28.68 -4.25
CA LYS A 184 -28.18 -28.07 -4.82
C LYS A 184 -28.11 -26.55 -4.82
N LYS A 185 -27.26 -25.94 -3.99
CA LYS A 185 -27.14 -24.48 -3.93
C LYS A 185 -25.99 -23.92 -4.75
N LEU A 186 -25.09 -24.76 -5.26
CA LEU A 186 -23.89 -24.28 -5.97
C LEU A 186 -24.27 -23.51 -7.23
N ALA A 187 -24.18 -22.18 -7.15
CA ALA A 187 -24.53 -21.25 -8.21
C ALA A 187 -23.29 -20.64 -8.89
N VAL A 188 -22.18 -20.51 -8.16
CA VAL A 188 -20.95 -19.87 -8.63
C VAL A 188 -19.74 -20.77 -8.34
N PHE A 189 -18.94 -21.05 -9.36
CA PHE A 189 -17.66 -21.74 -9.18
C PHE A 189 -16.52 -20.93 -9.80
N GLN A 190 -15.49 -20.65 -9.01
CA GLN A 190 -14.32 -19.88 -9.44
C GLN A 190 -13.07 -20.75 -9.43
N LEU A 191 -12.31 -20.70 -10.52
CA LEU A 191 -11.14 -21.55 -10.71
C LEU A 191 -10.01 -20.81 -11.41
N ASP A 192 -8.79 -21.02 -10.95
CA ASP A 192 -7.58 -20.58 -11.66
C ASP A 192 -7.44 -21.25 -13.04
N HIS A 193 -7.09 -20.48 -14.06
CA HIS A 193 -6.95 -20.96 -15.44
C HIS A 193 -5.99 -22.14 -15.58
N PHE A 194 -4.80 -22.05 -15.00
CA PHE A 194 -3.79 -23.09 -15.11
C PHE A 194 -4.17 -24.36 -14.38
N PHE A 195 -4.92 -24.19 -13.30
CA PHE A 195 -5.46 -25.29 -12.55
C PHE A 195 -6.57 -26.02 -13.34
N ALA A 196 -7.45 -25.28 -13.99
CA ALA A 196 -8.54 -25.83 -14.80
C ALA A 196 -8.05 -26.77 -15.92
N LEU A 197 -6.90 -26.48 -16.52
CA LEU A 197 -6.27 -27.32 -17.56
C LEU A 197 -5.93 -28.75 -17.07
N LYS A 198 -5.69 -28.94 -15.78
CA LYS A 198 -5.24 -30.21 -15.20
C LYS A 198 -6.34 -30.94 -14.41
N ALA A 199 -7.45 -30.26 -14.14
CA ALA A 199 -8.53 -30.76 -13.29
C ALA A 199 -9.70 -31.32 -14.13
N ALA A 200 -9.41 -32.17 -15.12
CA ALA A 200 -10.43 -32.63 -16.08
C ALA A 200 -11.65 -33.29 -15.42
N THR A 201 -11.43 -34.10 -14.37
CA THR A 201 -12.51 -34.78 -13.65
C THR A 201 -13.39 -33.81 -12.86
N LEU A 202 -12.78 -32.80 -12.23
CA LEU A 202 -13.48 -31.71 -11.56
C LEU A 202 -14.35 -30.91 -12.55
N ILE A 203 -13.82 -30.60 -13.73
CA ILE A 203 -14.57 -29.88 -14.78
C ILE A 203 -15.75 -30.73 -15.27
N ASN A 204 -15.58 -32.05 -15.36
CA ASN A 204 -16.67 -32.97 -15.67
C ASN A 204 -17.74 -32.98 -14.57
N ALA A 205 -17.37 -32.95 -13.29
CA ALA A 205 -18.34 -32.81 -12.20
C ALA A 205 -19.11 -31.48 -12.29
N LEU A 206 -18.42 -30.38 -12.64
CA LEU A 206 -19.05 -29.08 -12.85
C LEU A 206 -20.02 -29.08 -14.03
N SER A 207 -19.79 -29.89 -15.07
CA SER A 207 -20.73 -29.99 -16.18
C SER A 207 -22.06 -30.65 -15.78
N GLN A 208 -22.09 -31.36 -14.65
CA GLN A 208 -23.24 -32.05 -14.09
C GLN A 208 -23.86 -31.33 -12.88
N ALA A 209 -23.30 -30.18 -12.45
CA ALA A 209 -23.79 -29.45 -11.29
C ALA A 209 -25.19 -28.86 -11.58
N PRO A 210 -26.23 -29.18 -10.79
CA PRO A 210 -27.63 -28.94 -11.19
C PRO A 210 -28.01 -27.45 -11.27
N ASN A 211 -27.34 -26.60 -10.49
CA ASN A 211 -27.69 -25.18 -10.36
C ASN A 211 -26.52 -24.23 -10.67
N LEU A 212 -25.43 -24.74 -11.27
CA LEU A 212 -24.25 -23.94 -11.58
C LEU A 212 -24.59 -22.92 -12.67
N SER A 213 -24.76 -21.66 -12.28
CA SER A 213 -25.17 -20.58 -13.19
C SER A 213 -23.98 -19.76 -13.71
N THR A 214 -22.92 -19.64 -12.92
CA THR A 214 -21.75 -18.81 -13.23
C THR A 214 -20.45 -19.57 -13.00
N PHE A 215 -19.60 -19.61 -14.03
CA PHE A 215 -18.24 -20.12 -13.94
C PHE A 215 -17.25 -18.96 -14.10
N VAL A 216 -16.36 -18.74 -13.12
CA VAL A 216 -15.38 -17.65 -13.15
C VAL A 216 -13.99 -18.24 -13.36
N VAL A 217 -13.28 -17.76 -14.38
CA VAL A 217 -11.88 -18.11 -14.63
C VAL A 217 -11.01 -17.00 -14.08
N LEU A 218 -10.13 -17.35 -13.15
CA LEU A 218 -9.19 -16.44 -12.51
C LEU A 218 -7.84 -16.47 -13.25
N ASP A 219 -7.20 -15.31 -13.37
CA ASP A 219 -5.82 -15.11 -13.84
C ASP A 219 -5.51 -15.70 -15.24
N HIS A 220 -6.21 -15.18 -16.25
CA HIS A 220 -5.99 -15.47 -17.67
C HIS A 220 -4.96 -14.50 -18.32
N ARG A 221 -4.06 -13.88 -17.54
CA ARG A 221 -3.03 -12.95 -18.06
C ARG A 221 -2.11 -13.57 -19.13
N PHE A 222 -2.15 -14.89 -19.27
CA PHE A 222 -1.57 -15.60 -20.39
C PHE A 222 -2.58 -15.59 -21.52
N TYR A 223 -2.24 -14.84 -22.57
CA TYR A 223 -2.99 -14.68 -23.82
C TYR A 223 -3.65 -16.00 -24.24
N LEU A 224 -4.92 -16.16 -23.90
CA LEU A 224 -5.70 -17.28 -24.40
C LEU A 224 -5.88 -17.04 -25.90
N GLU A 225 -5.04 -17.64 -26.74
CA GLU A 225 -5.22 -17.52 -28.18
C GLU A 225 -6.49 -18.26 -28.65
N ARG A 226 -6.96 -19.22 -27.86
CA ARG A 226 -8.12 -20.07 -28.14
C ARG A 226 -8.90 -20.39 -26.87
N VAL A 227 -10.18 -20.71 -27.02
CA VAL A 227 -11.04 -21.23 -25.95
C VAL A 227 -10.52 -22.60 -25.49
N PRO A 228 -10.06 -22.73 -24.23
CA PRO A 228 -9.59 -24.00 -23.68
C PRO A 228 -10.66 -25.09 -23.66
N GLN A 229 -10.24 -26.35 -23.76
CA GLN A 229 -11.16 -27.50 -23.76
C GLN A 229 -12.01 -27.60 -22.48
N TYR A 230 -11.46 -27.23 -21.32
CA TYR A 230 -12.22 -27.25 -20.07
C TYR A 230 -13.39 -26.24 -20.08
N MET A 231 -13.26 -25.10 -20.76
CA MET A 231 -14.34 -24.12 -20.89
C MET A 231 -15.46 -24.68 -21.78
N LYS A 232 -15.10 -25.42 -22.83
CA LYS A 232 -16.08 -26.12 -23.68
C LYS A 232 -16.82 -27.21 -22.91
N LEU A 233 -16.10 -27.93 -22.04
CA LEU A 233 -16.69 -28.99 -21.22
C LEU A 233 -17.64 -28.43 -20.14
N VAL A 234 -17.27 -27.37 -19.42
CA VAL A 234 -18.19 -26.76 -18.44
C VAL A 234 -19.40 -26.13 -19.12
N ALA A 235 -19.24 -25.62 -20.34
CA ALA A 235 -20.32 -25.07 -21.15
C ALA A 235 -21.38 -26.10 -21.60
N THR A 236 -21.15 -27.41 -21.38
CA THR A 236 -22.19 -28.43 -21.59
C THR A 236 -23.17 -28.51 -20.42
N ASN A 237 -22.92 -27.80 -19.31
CA ASN A 237 -23.86 -27.70 -18.22
C ASN A 237 -25.11 -26.91 -18.66
N SER A 238 -26.28 -27.54 -18.56
CA SER A 238 -27.55 -26.94 -18.98
C SER A 238 -28.03 -25.78 -18.11
N ALA A 239 -27.56 -25.68 -16.86
CA ALA A 239 -27.87 -24.60 -15.94
C ALA A 239 -26.93 -23.39 -16.07
N LEU A 240 -25.80 -23.53 -16.78
CA LEU A 240 -24.79 -22.49 -16.90
C LEU A 240 -25.30 -21.34 -17.77
N LYS A 241 -25.30 -20.14 -17.19
CA LYS A 241 -25.77 -18.91 -17.84
C LYS A 241 -24.63 -17.99 -18.24
N ARG A 242 -23.51 -18.03 -17.52
CA ARG A 242 -22.40 -17.08 -17.71
C ARG A 242 -21.04 -17.71 -17.44
N ILE A 243 -20.07 -17.35 -18.27
CA ILE A 243 -18.64 -17.54 -17.99
C ILE A 243 -17.98 -16.16 -17.85
N ARG A 244 -17.38 -15.88 -16.69
CA ARG A 244 -16.70 -14.62 -16.38
C ARG A 244 -15.19 -14.82 -16.36
N LEU A 245 -14.44 -13.85 -16.87
CA LEU A 245 -12.97 -13.82 -16.83
C LEU A 245 -12.52 -12.69 -15.91
N GLU A 246 -11.55 -12.96 -15.03
CA GLU A 246 -11.02 -11.95 -14.10
C GLU A 246 -9.49 -11.95 -14.05
N PRO A 247 -8.81 -10.81 -14.36
CA PRO A 247 -9.37 -9.49 -14.71
C PRO A 247 -10.08 -9.45 -16.10
N PRO A 248 -10.77 -8.37 -16.51
CA PRO A 248 -11.50 -8.35 -17.80
C PRO A 248 -10.63 -8.23 -19.08
N GLY A 249 -9.30 -8.40 -19.00
CA GLY A 249 -8.39 -8.12 -20.13
C GLY A 249 -8.30 -9.24 -21.18
N LEU A 250 -9.05 -9.15 -22.28
CA LEU A 250 -9.01 -10.12 -23.38
C LEU A 250 -8.19 -9.62 -24.58
N ASN A 251 -7.41 -10.52 -25.20
CA ASN A 251 -6.86 -10.30 -26.54
C ASN A 251 -7.98 -10.40 -27.60
N GLU A 252 -7.87 -9.65 -28.70
CA GLU A 252 -8.75 -9.74 -29.87
C GLU A 252 -8.84 -11.17 -30.43
N SER A 253 -7.72 -11.92 -30.47
CA SER A 253 -7.71 -13.31 -30.95
C SER A 253 -8.63 -14.24 -30.15
N PHE A 254 -8.67 -14.09 -28.81
CA PHE A 254 -9.60 -14.82 -27.95
C PHE A 254 -11.05 -14.47 -28.28
N ARG A 255 -11.34 -13.18 -28.49
CA ARG A 255 -12.69 -12.71 -28.81
C ARG A 255 -13.16 -13.32 -30.12
N ASP A 256 -12.28 -13.43 -31.12
CA ASP A 256 -12.61 -14.03 -32.41
C ASP A 256 -12.83 -15.54 -32.32
N ASP A 257 -12.03 -16.27 -31.54
CA ASP A 257 -12.25 -17.71 -31.31
C ASP A 257 -13.54 -17.98 -30.50
N ALA A 258 -13.81 -17.15 -29.48
CA ALA A 258 -15.05 -17.19 -28.71
C ALA A 258 -16.28 -16.92 -29.59
N LYS A 259 -16.23 -15.95 -30.52
CA LYS A 259 -17.30 -15.67 -31.48
C LYS A 259 -17.59 -16.85 -32.40
N LYS A 260 -16.56 -17.59 -32.83
CA LYS A 260 -16.70 -18.78 -33.68
C LYS A 260 -17.42 -19.93 -32.96
N ASN A 261 -17.36 -19.99 -31.63
CA ASN A 261 -18.05 -20.98 -30.83
C ASN A 261 -19.41 -20.44 -30.34
N LYS A 262 -20.51 -20.88 -30.95
CA LYS A 262 -21.87 -20.38 -30.67
C LYS A 262 -22.24 -20.41 -29.18
N THR A 263 -21.90 -21.48 -28.47
CA THR A 263 -22.19 -21.62 -27.03
C THR A 263 -21.35 -20.65 -26.21
N MET A 264 -20.06 -20.51 -26.51
CA MET A 264 -19.17 -19.60 -25.79
C MET A 264 -19.50 -18.13 -26.05
N ASN A 265 -19.88 -17.78 -27.28
CA ASN A 265 -20.32 -16.43 -27.62
C ASN A 265 -21.53 -16.01 -26.78
N MET A 266 -22.46 -16.95 -26.54
CA MET A 266 -23.62 -16.73 -25.67
C MET A 266 -23.21 -16.61 -24.19
N LEU A 267 -22.36 -17.51 -23.70
CA LEU A 267 -21.99 -17.57 -22.29
C LEU A 267 -21.01 -16.47 -21.83
N LEU A 268 -20.17 -15.96 -22.73
CA LEU A 268 -19.17 -14.94 -22.39
C LEU A 268 -19.75 -13.51 -22.38
N ASN A 269 -20.98 -13.30 -22.85
CA ASN A 269 -21.61 -11.99 -23.09
C ASN A 269 -20.58 -10.91 -23.49
N LEU A 270 -19.92 -11.11 -24.64
CA LEU A 270 -18.75 -10.31 -25.06
C LEU A 270 -19.00 -8.80 -25.18
N ALA A 271 -20.28 -8.37 -25.24
CA ALA A 271 -20.68 -6.96 -25.20
C ALA A 271 -20.35 -6.29 -23.85
N ASP A 272 -20.52 -6.98 -22.73
CA ASP A 272 -20.19 -6.47 -21.38
C ASP A 272 -18.67 -6.35 -21.16
N LEU A 273 -17.89 -7.22 -21.82
CA LEU A 273 -16.43 -7.22 -21.77
C LEU A 273 -15.78 -6.12 -22.63
N ALA A 274 -16.53 -5.54 -23.57
CA ALA A 274 -16.08 -4.36 -24.34
C ALA A 274 -16.34 -3.05 -23.59
N SER A 275 -17.31 -3.03 -22.66
CA SER A 275 -17.77 -1.84 -21.94
C SER A 275 -17.10 -1.63 -20.58
N SER A 276 -16.03 -2.37 -20.26
CA SER A 276 -15.34 -2.35 -18.95
C SER A 276 -14.58 -1.05 -18.60
N VAL A 277 -14.93 0.09 -19.21
CA VAL A 277 -14.54 1.45 -18.77
C VAL A 277 -15.75 2.38 -18.62
N ALA A 278 -16.97 1.95 -18.95
CA ALA A 278 -18.15 2.74 -18.64
C ALA A 278 -18.39 2.66 -17.11
N PRO A 279 -18.51 3.80 -16.40
CA PRO A 279 -18.91 3.79 -15.01
C PRO A 279 -20.24 3.03 -14.91
N VAL A 280 -20.29 2.05 -14.02
CA VAL A 280 -21.49 1.25 -13.76
C VAL A 280 -22.68 2.19 -13.64
N ASP A 281 -23.66 2.03 -14.52
CA ASP A 281 -24.90 2.79 -14.45
C ASP A 281 -25.61 2.44 -13.13
N PRO A 282 -25.74 3.39 -12.18
CA PRO A 282 -26.30 3.11 -10.86
C PRO A 282 -27.78 2.68 -10.91
N SER A 283 -28.44 2.74 -12.07
CA SER A 283 -29.83 2.32 -12.27
C SER A 283 -30.06 0.86 -12.61
N SER A 284 -29.02 0.04 -12.86
CA SER A 284 -29.25 -1.40 -13.13
C SER A 284 -29.52 -2.16 -11.81
N PRO A 285 -30.68 -2.83 -11.65
CA PRO A 285 -30.97 -3.63 -10.46
C PRO A 285 -30.14 -4.92 -10.52
N ILE A 286 -28.90 -4.82 -10.06
CA ILE A 286 -28.15 -5.96 -9.53
C ILE A 286 -29.01 -6.47 -8.38
N GLY A 287 -29.33 -7.77 -8.38
CA GLY A 287 -30.13 -8.41 -7.35
C GLY A 287 -29.71 -7.89 -5.98
N THR A 288 -30.59 -7.09 -5.39
CA THR A 288 -30.39 -6.43 -4.11
C THR A 288 -30.34 -7.52 -3.06
N ASP A 289 -29.12 -7.89 -2.69
CA ASP A 289 -28.83 -8.46 -1.40
C ASP A 289 -29.10 -7.32 -0.40
N ASP A 290 -30.36 -7.15 0.03
CA ASP A 290 -30.86 -6.19 1.05
C ASP A 290 -29.93 -5.01 1.35
N THR A 291 -29.55 -4.25 0.31
CA THR A 291 -28.87 -2.97 0.51
C THR A 291 -29.95 -2.01 0.96
N LEU A 292 -30.12 -1.94 2.28
CA LEU A 292 -30.94 -0.96 2.98
C LEU A 292 -30.89 0.36 2.21
N SER A 293 -31.99 0.70 1.54
CA SER A 293 -32.20 2.02 0.95
C SER A 293 -32.36 2.98 2.12
N ILE A 294 -31.23 3.44 2.66
CA ILE A 294 -31.22 4.41 3.73
C ILE A 294 -31.44 5.77 3.06
N SER A 295 -32.63 6.33 3.19
CA SER A 295 -32.83 7.74 2.88
C SER A 295 -31.95 8.55 3.83
N PHE A 296 -30.86 9.12 3.32
CA PHE A 296 -30.05 10.04 4.11
C PHE A 296 -30.89 11.28 4.43
N VAL A 297 -31.35 11.39 5.67
CA VAL A 297 -32.06 12.58 6.14
C VAL A 297 -31.01 13.64 6.45
N TYR A 298 -30.93 14.66 5.61
CA TYR A 298 -30.02 15.79 5.82
C TYR A 298 -30.37 16.45 7.16
N PRO A 299 -29.43 16.56 8.13
CA PRO A 299 -29.71 17.16 9.42
C PRO A 299 -30.22 18.61 9.25
N PRO A 300 -31.42 18.95 9.75
CA PRO A 300 -31.97 20.31 9.62
C PRO A 300 -31.07 21.39 10.21
N ARG A 301 -30.23 21.04 11.20
CA ARG A 301 -29.26 21.95 11.83
C ARG A 301 -28.14 22.40 10.89
N LEU A 302 -27.75 21.58 9.90
CA LEU A 302 -26.72 21.96 8.94
C LEU A 302 -27.24 23.03 7.97
N ALA A 303 -28.53 23.00 7.63
CA ALA A 303 -29.14 24.02 6.79
C ALA A 303 -29.28 25.40 7.48
N ALA A 304 -29.16 25.46 8.81
CA ALA A 304 -29.32 26.68 9.58
C ALA A 304 -28.00 27.47 9.77
N ASP A 305 -26.84 26.82 9.64
CA ASP A 305 -25.52 27.45 9.78
C ASP A 305 -24.71 27.24 8.48
N SER A 306 -24.81 28.20 7.56
CA SER A 306 -24.13 28.13 6.27
C SER A 306 -22.61 28.09 6.40
N ALA A 307 -22.03 28.66 7.46
CA ALA A 307 -20.57 28.64 7.66
C ALA A 307 -20.09 27.27 8.12
N GLN A 308 -20.83 26.63 9.04
CA GLN A 308 -20.56 25.26 9.45
C GLN A 308 -20.79 24.27 8.31
N GLU A 309 -21.84 24.45 7.53
CA GLU A 309 -22.12 23.66 6.32
C GLU A 309 -20.97 23.79 5.30
N GLU A 310 -20.52 25.01 5.01
CA GLU A 310 -19.39 25.25 4.11
C GLU A 310 -18.09 24.61 4.64
N ALA A 311 -17.82 24.70 5.94
CA ALA A 311 -16.64 24.09 6.55
C ALA A 311 -16.66 22.56 6.43
N ILE A 312 -17.82 21.93 6.65
CA ILE A 312 -18.01 20.48 6.52
C ILE A 312 -17.84 20.06 5.06
N TRP A 313 -18.54 20.70 4.13
CA TRP A 313 -18.42 20.37 2.70
C TRP A 313 -17.03 20.68 2.15
N SER A 314 -16.37 21.72 2.64
CA SER A 314 -14.97 22.01 2.33
C SER A 314 -14.07 20.86 2.74
N ARG A 315 -14.29 20.28 3.92
CA ARG A 315 -13.52 19.12 4.40
C ARG A 315 -13.82 17.87 3.58
N VAL A 316 -15.09 17.60 3.26
CA VAL A 316 -15.50 16.45 2.43
C VAL A 316 -14.94 16.57 1.01
N LEU A 317 -15.08 17.73 0.37
CA LEU A 317 -14.53 17.99 -0.96
C LEU A 317 -13.01 17.94 -0.96
N CYS A 318 -12.35 18.41 0.10
CA CYS A 318 -10.91 18.21 0.27
C CYS A 318 -10.56 16.72 0.24
N PHE A 319 -11.26 15.85 0.99
CA PHE A 319 -11.03 14.41 0.93
C PHE A 319 -11.37 13.78 -0.44
N ALA A 320 -12.44 14.23 -1.10
CA ALA A 320 -12.88 13.67 -2.38
C ALA A 320 -11.99 14.11 -3.56
N LEU A 321 -11.45 15.34 -3.51
CA LEU A 321 -10.56 15.89 -4.54
C LEU A 321 -9.11 15.46 -4.34
N TYR A 322 -8.74 15.17 -3.09
CA TYR A 322 -7.44 14.67 -2.71
C TYR A 322 -7.55 13.25 -2.18
N ASP A 323 -7.44 12.30 -3.09
CA ASP A 323 -7.51 10.85 -2.83
C ASP A 323 -6.42 10.31 -1.86
N ASP A 324 -5.55 11.16 -1.29
CA ASP A 324 -4.28 10.73 -0.68
C ASP A 324 -3.70 11.65 0.42
N ILE A 325 -4.54 12.34 1.22
CA ILE A 325 -4.00 13.22 2.31
C ILE A 325 -3.71 12.46 3.62
N SER A 326 -4.25 11.26 3.85
CA SER A 326 -4.18 10.63 5.18
C SER A 326 -3.27 9.41 5.33
N ILE A 327 -2.53 8.99 4.30
CA ILE A 327 -1.44 8.03 4.54
C ILE A 327 -0.12 8.72 4.21
N PRO A 328 0.75 9.01 5.21
CA PRO A 328 2.14 9.34 4.96
C PRO A 328 2.86 8.11 4.38
N ARG A 329 2.49 7.68 3.17
CA ARG A 329 3.27 6.69 2.41
C ARG A 329 4.42 7.44 1.78
N TYR A 330 5.44 7.68 2.59
CA TYR A 330 6.81 7.93 2.12
C TYR A 330 7.31 6.85 1.13
N HIS A 331 6.58 5.74 0.96
CA HIS A 331 6.89 4.67 0.02
C HIS A 331 6.12 4.68 -1.32
N HIS A 332 4.98 5.37 -1.47
CA HIS A 332 4.28 5.41 -2.77
C HIS A 332 4.80 6.46 -3.74
N TYR A 333 5.55 7.46 -3.28
CA TYR A 333 6.24 8.39 -4.17
C TYR A 333 7.40 7.76 -4.97
N MET A 334 7.75 6.49 -4.69
CA MET A 334 8.84 5.78 -5.36
C MET A 334 8.36 4.81 -6.46
N ASP A 335 7.05 4.58 -6.63
CA ASP A 335 6.55 3.75 -7.74
C ASP A 335 5.75 4.58 -8.77
N PRO A 336 6.43 5.16 -9.78
CA PRO A 336 5.81 5.93 -10.85
C PRO A 336 5.01 5.07 -11.85
N SER A 337 4.94 3.74 -11.67
CA SER A 337 4.14 2.87 -12.54
C SER A 337 2.66 2.79 -12.14
N LEU A 338 2.31 3.24 -10.92
CA LEU A 338 0.92 3.33 -10.51
C LEU A 338 0.28 4.58 -11.14
N PRO A 339 -0.84 4.45 -11.89
CA PRO A 339 -1.57 5.59 -12.41
C PRO A 339 -1.92 6.51 -11.24
N ARG A 340 -1.50 7.78 -11.30
CA ARG A 340 -1.97 8.75 -10.31
C ARG A 340 -3.48 8.89 -10.52
N PRO A 341 -4.31 8.78 -9.48
CA PRO A 341 -5.72 9.09 -9.61
C PRO A 341 -5.83 10.53 -10.15
N THR A 342 -6.50 10.68 -11.28
CA THR A 342 -6.83 12.00 -11.80
C THR A 342 -7.78 12.66 -10.81
N PRO A 343 -7.55 13.92 -10.39
CA PRO A 343 -8.43 14.58 -9.44
C PRO A 343 -9.87 14.52 -9.97
N HIS A 344 -10.76 13.95 -9.16
CA HIS A 344 -12.16 13.76 -9.51
C HIS A 344 -12.84 15.14 -9.54
N PHE A 345 -13.03 15.74 -10.72
CA PHE A 345 -13.73 17.02 -10.83
C PHE A 345 -15.26 16.87 -10.75
N THR A 346 -15.78 15.64 -10.82
CA THR A 346 -17.22 15.33 -10.78
C THR A 346 -17.95 15.94 -9.58
N PRO A 347 -17.41 15.94 -8.34
CA PRO A 347 -18.07 16.60 -7.21
C PRO A 347 -18.30 18.10 -7.45
N LEU A 348 -17.42 18.78 -8.18
CA LEU A 348 -17.57 20.21 -8.46
C LEU A 348 -18.72 20.51 -9.43
N LEU A 349 -19.13 19.53 -10.22
CA LEU A 349 -20.21 19.66 -11.20
C LEU A 349 -21.59 19.43 -10.59
N VAL A 350 -21.67 19.06 -9.31
CA VAL A 350 -22.94 18.76 -8.63
C VAL A 350 -23.80 20.03 -8.46
N CYS A 351 -23.21 21.10 -7.92
CA CYS A 351 -23.90 22.38 -7.72
C CYS A 351 -22.93 23.55 -7.54
N LYS A 352 -23.44 24.79 -7.61
CA LYS A 352 -22.64 26.03 -7.44
C LYS A 352 -21.94 26.12 -6.08
N LEU A 353 -22.53 25.56 -5.03
CA LEU A 353 -21.91 25.52 -3.71
C LEU A 353 -20.62 24.67 -3.75
N PHE A 354 -20.70 23.49 -4.36
CA PHE A 354 -19.57 22.58 -4.49
C PHE A 354 -18.50 23.15 -5.42
N GLU A 355 -18.89 23.78 -6.51
CA GLU A 355 -17.96 24.53 -7.37
C GLU A 355 -17.23 25.62 -6.58
N ARG A 356 -17.96 26.47 -5.84
CA ARG A 356 -17.39 27.57 -5.05
C ARG A 356 -16.42 27.09 -3.98
N ILE A 357 -16.83 26.10 -3.18
CA ILE A 357 -16.03 25.59 -2.05
C ILE A 357 -14.88 24.69 -2.53
N GLY A 358 -15.12 23.91 -3.58
CA GLY A 358 -14.16 22.92 -4.08
C GLY A 358 -13.12 23.50 -5.04
N THR A 359 -13.37 24.65 -5.69
CA THR A 359 -12.40 25.30 -6.58
C THR A 359 -11.06 25.63 -5.89
N PRO A 360 -11.03 26.22 -4.68
CA PRO A 360 -9.77 26.40 -3.95
C PRO A 360 -9.00 25.10 -3.74
N HIS A 361 -9.70 24.02 -3.39
CA HIS A 361 -9.11 22.69 -3.20
C HIS A 361 -8.56 22.13 -4.52
N LEU A 362 -9.27 22.25 -5.63
CA LEU A 362 -8.80 21.80 -6.95
C LEU A 362 -7.51 22.50 -7.38
N TYR A 363 -7.42 23.82 -7.16
CA TYR A 363 -6.28 24.63 -7.57
C TYR A 363 -5.14 24.69 -6.55
N GLN A 364 -5.31 24.09 -5.37
CA GLN A 364 -4.30 24.18 -4.32
C GLN A 364 -3.01 23.40 -4.64
N SER A 365 -3.09 22.30 -5.40
CA SER A 365 -1.91 21.46 -5.74
C SER A 365 -1.83 21.02 -7.22
N PRO A 366 -1.78 21.95 -8.20
CA PRO A 366 -1.68 21.61 -9.62
C PRO A 366 -0.44 20.79 -9.98
N VAL A 367 -0.63 19.85 -10.91
CA VAL A 367 0.43 19.00 -11.48
C VAL A 367 0.56 19.29 -12.98
N LEU A 368 1.66 19.94 -13.38
CA LEU A 368 1.92 20.40 -14.75
C LEU A 368 2.91 19.46 -15.44
N ASN A 369 2.40 18.33 -15.93
CA ASN A 369 3.20 17.27 -16.56
C ASN A 369 3.43 17.46 -18.07
N SER A 370 3.14 18.63 -18.64
CA SER A 370 3.47 18.93 -20.03
C SER A 370 3.60 20.45 -20.23
N VAL A 371 4.32 20.85 -21.29
CA VAL A 371 4.42 22.25 -21.70
C VAL A 371 3.04 22.84 -22.00
N HIS A 372 2.16 22.05 -22.63
CA HIS A 372 0.80 22.46 -22.93
C HIS A 372 -0.04 22.69 -21.66
N ALA A 373 0.02 21.78 -20.68
CA ALA A 373 -0.66 21.94 -19.39
C ALA A 373 -0.16 23.18 -18.66
N MET A 374 1.15 23.44 -18.67
CA MET A 374 1.72 24.66 -18.09
C MET A 374 1.22 25.92 -18.79
N ALA A 375 1.18 25.94 -20.12
CA ALA A 375 0.68 27.09 -20.89
C ALA A 375 -0.81 27.36 -20.62
N LEU A 376 -1.65 26.32 -20.65
CA LEU A 376 -3.07 26.42 -20.33
C LEU A 376 -3.31 26.90 -18.90
N PHE A 377 -2.59 26.33 -17.94
CA PHE A 377 -2.70 26.73 -16.54
C PHE A 377 -2.26 28.18 -16.33
N THR A 378 -1.12 28.57 -16.92
CA THR A 378 -0.60 29.95 -16.88
C THR A 378 -1.60 30.93 -17.48
N SER A 379 -2.23 30.57 -18.61
CA SER A 379 -3.29 31.36 -19.24
C SER A 379 -4.53 31.47 -18.34
N ALA A 380 -4.95 30.38 -17.70
CA ALA A 380 -6.10 30.35 -16.81
C ALA A 380 -5.90 31.25 -15.58
N ILE A 381 -4.74 31.18 -14.91
CA ILE A 381 -4.44 32.05 -13.75
C ILE A 381 -4.14 33.49 -14.17
N ALA A 382 -3.67 33.73 -15.40
CA ALA A 382 -3.54 35.09 -15.94
C ALA A 382 -4.92 35.72 -16.17
N THR A 383 -5.88 34.94 -16.68
CA THR A 383 -7.26 35.37 -16.94
C THR A 383 -8.06 35.52 -15.65
N LYS A 384 -7.85 34.63 -14.68
CA LYS A 384 -8.52 34.63 -13.37
C LYS A 384 -7.47 34.58 -12.25
N PRO A 385 -6.89 35.73 -11.84
CA PRO A 385 -5.81 35.78 -10.85
C PRO A 385 -6.15 35.13 -9.49
N VAL A 386 -7.43 35.09 -9.12
CA VAL A 386 -7.89 34.41 -7.90
C VAL A 386 -7.55 32.91 -7.89
N LEU A 387 -7.46 32.26 -9.05
CA LEU A 387 -7.06 30.86 -9.13
C LEU A 387 -5.60 30.68 -8.74
N GLY A 388 -4.74 31.62 -9.14
CA GLY A 388 -3.33 31.65 -8.77
C GLY A 388 -3.10 31.86 -7.27
N SER A 389 -4.00 32.59 -6.59
CA SER A 389 -3.91 32.78 -5.13
C SER A 389 -4.33 31.56 -4.32
N TYR A 390 -4.95 30.54 -4.93
CA TYR A 390 -5.24 29.25 -4.30
C TYR A 390 -4.06 28.28 -4.36
N VAL A 391 -3.12 28.45 -5.29
CA VAL A 391 -1.97 27.55 -5.44
C VAL A 391 -1.09 27.61 -4.19
N ARG A 392 -0.90 26.46 -3.54
CA ARG A 392 0.01 26.27 -2.39
C ARG A 392 1.15 25.31 -2.72
N CYS A 393 0.88 24.31 -3.55
CA CYS A 393 1.86 23.34 -4.03
C CYS A 393 1.85 23.32 -5.56
N LEU A 394 3.02 23.38 -6.19
CA LEU A 394 3.15 23.29 -7.63
C LEU A 394 4.08 22.13 -7.97
N THR A 395 3.56 21.11 -8.66
CA THR A 395 4.38 20.04 -9.21
C THR A 395 4.60 20.26 -10.70
N ILE A 396 5.86 20.37 -11.13
CA ILE A 396 6.24 20.54 -12.53
C ILE A 396 6.89 19.26 -13.06
N GLY A 397 6.37 18.73 -14.18
CA GLY A 397 7.03 17.67 -14.94
C GLY A 397 7.79 18.18 -16.15
N PHE A 398 7.52 19.42 -16.57
CA PHE A 398 8.22 20.12 -17.64
C PHE A 398 8.45 21.58 -17.28
N VAL A 399 9.52 22.15 -17.80
CA VAL A 399 9.82 23.58 -17.75
C VAL A 399 9.52 24.12 -19.13
N GLY A 400 8.51 24.97 -19.26
CA GLY A 400 8.21 25.67 -20.50
C GLY A 400 9.28 26.71 -20.84
N THR A 401 8.90 27.79 -21.50
CA THR A 401 9.81 28.92 -21.68
C THR A 401 10.09 29.60 -20.34
N LEU A 402 11.26 30.25 -20.20
CA LEU A 402 11.59 31.05 -19.02
C LEU A 402 10.51 32.12 -18.73
N SER A 403 9.91 32.69 -19.78
CA SER A 403 8.82 33.67 -19.65
C SER A 403 7.54 33.06 -19.06
N SER A 404 7.15 31.86 -19.47
CA SER A 404 6.01 31.15 -18.90
C SER A 404 6.24 30.80 -17.43
N PHE A 405 7.43 30.30 -17.08
CA PHE A 405 7.77 30.00 -15.70
C PHE A 405 7.76 31.25 -14.81
N LYS A 406 8.38 32.35 -15.27
CA LYS A 406 8.36 33.63 -14.55
C LYS A 406 6.93 34.15 -14.32
N THR A 407 6.08 34.06 -15.35
CA THR A 407 4.67 34.47 -15.25
C THR A 407 3.91 33.59 -14.26
N LEU A 408 4.12 32.27 -14.32
CA LEU A 408 3.50 31.30 -13.41
C LEU A 408 3.85 31.60 -11.95
N ILE A 409 5.13 31.80 -11.64
CA ILE A 409 5.59 32.09 -10.28
C ILE A 409 5.05 33.45 -9.80
N ALA A 410 5.10 34.48 -10.64
CA ALA A 410 4.58 35.81 -10.30
C ALA A 410 3.07 35.81 -10.02
N LYS A 411 2.31 34.89 -10.63
CA LYS A 411 0.86 34.75 -10.45
C LYS A 411 0.46 33.76 -9.36
N THR A 412 1.41 33.19 -8.63
CA THR A 412 1.14 32.22 -7.54
C THR A 412 1.75 32.69 -6.20
N PRO A 413 1.36 33.88 -5.70
CA PRO A 413 2.05 34.53 -4.57
C PRO A 413 2.00 33.75 -3.25
N ALA A 414 1.06 32.82 -3.13
CA ALA A 414 0.88 31.98 -1.95
C ALA A 414 1.50 30.58 -2.11
N LEU A 415 2.35 30.38 -3.12
CA LEU A 415 3.10 29.16 -3.32
C LEU A 415 4.03 28.89 -2.13
N THR A 416 3.82 27.75 -1.48
CA THR A 416 4.64 27.28 -0.35
C THR A 416 5.49 26.07 -0.70
N GLU A 417 5.17 25.35 -1.78
CA GLU A 417 5.91 24.17 -2.21
C GLU A 417 6.10 24.14 -3.73
N LEU A 418 7.34 23.93 -4.18
CA LEU A 418 7.70 23.68 -5.57
C LEU A 418 8.35 22.30 -5.68
N ARG A 419 7.76 21.42 -6.48
CA ARG A 419 8.17 20.02 -6.63
C ARG A 419 8.43 19.69 -8.10
N GLY A 420 9.52 18.98 -8.39
CA GLY A 420 9.75 18.37 -9.69
C GLY A 420 9.19 16.95 -9.74
N ALA A 421 8.53 16.60 -10.84
CA ALA A 421 8.18 15.22 -11.14
C ALA A 421 9.44 14.42 -11.54
N ARG A 422 9.33 13.09 -11.60
CA ARG A 422 10.44 12.24 -12.06
C ARG A 422 10.77 12.59 -13.51
N GLY A 423 12.04 12.83 -13.80
CA GLY A 423 12.47 13.30 -15.11
C GLY A 423 12.11 14.76 -15.41
N CYS A 424 11.74 15.54 -14.40
CA CYS A 424 11.54 16.98 -14.55
C CYS A 424 12.79 17.60 -15.20
N PRO A 425 12.64 18.33 -16.31
CA PRO A 425 13.75 19.04 -16.90
C PRO A 425 14.24 20.11 -15.92
N SER A 426 15.51 20.43 -16.06
CA SER A 426 16.19 21.32 -15.14
C SER A 426 15.74 22.78 -15.35
N ILE A 427 15.51 23.54 -14.28
CA ILE A 427 15.30 24.99 -14.38
C ILE A 427 16.64 25.70 -14.48
N THR A 428 16.75 26.74 -15.30
CA THR A 428 18.01 27.51 -15.38
C THR A 428 18.30 28.21 -14.05
N TRP A 429 19.57 28.52 -13.79
CA TRP A 429 19.94 29.34 -12.62
C TRP A 429 19.14 30.65 -12.56
N LYS A 430 18.96 31.31 -13.71
CA LYS A 430 18.16 32.53 -13.81
C LYS A 430 16.70 32.31 -13.37
N ALA A 431 16.07 31.20 -13.75
CA ALA A 431 14.72 30.87 -13.29
C ALA A 431 14.66 30.64 -11.76
N PHE A 432 15.68 30.03 -11.18
CA PHE A 432 15.79 29.86 -9.73
C PHE A 432 15.99 31.21 -9.01
N SER A 433 16.79 32.12 -9.58
CA SER A 433 16.92 33.50 -9.08
C SER A 433 15.63 34.30 -9.20
N ASP A 434 14.96 34.26 -10.36
CA ASP A 434 13.64 34.89 -10.57
C ASP A 434 12.61 34.35 -9.54
N LEU A 435 12.69 33.08 -9.16
CA LEU A 435 11.85 32.49 -8.12
C LEU A 435 12.16 33.11 -6.74
N GLY A 436 13.44 33.23 -6.37
CA GLY A 436 13.85 33.86 -5.12
C GLY A 436 13.44 35.34 -5.03
N GLU A 437 13.56 36.09 -6.12
CA GLU A 437 13.18 37.52 -6.19
C GLU A 437 11.65 37.75 -6.16
N SER A 438 10.85 36.70 -6.37
CA SER A 438 9.38 36.79 -6.36
C SER A 438 8.79 36.70 -4.95
N LEU A 439 7.53 37.16 -4.79
CA LEU A 439 6.77 36.96 -3.54
C LEU A 439 6.66 35.47 -3.15
N SER A 440 6.59 34.60 -4.15
CA SER A 440 6.55 33.14 -3.98
C SER A 440 7.83 32.61 -3.34
N GLY A 441 8.99 33.19 -3.64
CA GLY A 441 10.28 32.83 -3.02
C GLY A 441 10.27 33.03 -1.52
N SER A 442 9.78 34.18 -1.06
CA SER A 442 9.69 34.51 0.38
C SER A 442 8.75 33.60 1.18
N ASN A 443 7.76 33.00 0.50
CA ASN A 443 6.78 32.08 1.09
C ASN A 443 7.15 30.61 0.93
N LEU A 444 8.16 30.30 0.11
CA LEU A 444 8.53 28.93 -0.23
C LEU A 444 9.12 28.21 0.99
N LYS A 445 8.48 27.10 1.35
CA LYS A 445 8.89 26.20 2.43
C LYS A 445 9.53 24.92 1.92
N VAL A 446 9.14 24.47 0.73
CA VAL A 446 9.62 23.22 0.13
C VAL A 446 10.10 23.47 -1.30
N PHE A 447 11.35 23.12 -1.57
CA PHE A 447 11.90 23.02 -2.92
C PHE A 447 12.49 21.62 -3.10
N TYR A 448 11.85 20.78 -3.92
CA TYR A 448 12.19 19.36 -4.00
C TYR A 448 12.16 18.84 -5.43
N GLY A 449 13.13 17.99 -5.82
CA GLY A 449 13.11 17.27 -7.09
C GLY A 449 13.25 18.12 -8.36
N VAL A 450 13.62 19.41 -8.27
CA VAL A 450 13.82 20.29 -9.43
C VAL A 450 15.32 20.46 -9.69
N PRO A 451 15.89 19.83 -10.74
CA PRO A 451 17.31 19.98 -11.03
C PRO A 451 17.63 21.39 -11.51
N ILE A 452 18.83 21.88 -11.21
CA ILE A 452 19.35 23.13 -11.74
C ILE A 452 20.63 22.77 -12.50
N PRO A 453 20.67 22.89 -13.84
CA PRO A 453 21.84 22.45 -14.59
C PRO A 453 23.00 23.41 -14.26
N LYS A 454 24.23 22.95 -14.52
CA LYS A 454 25.40 23.83 -14.43
C LYS A 454 25.16 25.05 -15.32
N ALA A 455 25.34 26.24 -14.77
CA ALA A 455 25.08 27.48 -15.49
C ALA A 455 26.00 27.61 -16.72
N SER A 456 25.47 27.31 -17.91
CA SER A 456 26.24 27.28 -19.16
C SER A 456 26.65 28.67 -19.68
N THR A 457 25.94 29.72 -19.26
CA THR A 457 26.11 31.09 -19.75
C THR A 457 26.87 32.01 -18.81
N VAL A 458 27.20 31.57 -17.59
CA VAL A 458 28.05 32.37 -16.70
C VAL A 458 29.47 32.22 -17.23
N ALA A 459 29.96 33.26 -17.91
CA ALA A 459 31.29 33.34 -18.49
C ALA A 459 32.35 32.98 -17.44
N LYS A 460 32.76 31.72 -17.35
CA LYS A 460 33.77 31.12 -16.44
C LYS A 460 33.67 31.48 -14.93
N GLY A 461 32.69 32.27 -14.50
CA GLY A 461 32.58 32.77 -13.14
C GLY A 461 31.77 31.86 -12.23
N ALA A 462 32.21 31.73 -10.97
CA ALA A 462 31.41 31.13 -9.93
C ALA A 462 30.19 32.03 -9.60
N THR A 463 29.10 31.39 -9.20
CA THR A 463 27.79 32.02 -8.99
C THR A 463 27.70 32.65 -7.60
N ASN A 464 26.92 33.73 -7.46
CA ASN A 464 26.71 34.37 -6.16
C ASN A 464 25.72 33.54 -5.30
N PRO A 465 26.10 33.06 -4.11
CA PRO A 465 25.22 32.30 -3.23
C PRO A 465 24.11 33.13 -2.56
N ALA A 466 24.14 34.47 -2.65
CA ALA A 466 23.18 35.37 -2.00
C ALA A 466 21.70 35.08 -2.33
N VAL A 467 21.41 34.41 -3.45
CA VAL A 467 20.04 34.00 -3.80
C VAL A 467 19.39 33.11 -2.74
N PHE A 468 20.18 32.34 -1.96
CA PHE A 468 19.63 31.48 -0.92
C PHE A 468 18.97 32.27 0.22
N ALA A 469 19.43 33.50 0.46
CA ALA A 469 18.83 34.40 1.46
C ALA A 469 17.40 34.84 1.07
N SER A 470 17.01 34.70 -0.21
CA SER A 470 15.66 34.99 -0.68
C SER A 470 14.61 33.96 -0.26
N PHE A 471 15.01 32.89 0.42
CA PHE A 471 14.13 31.81 0.90
C PHE A 471 14.12 31.69 2.43
N PRO A 472 13.73 32.75 3.17
CA PRO A 472 13.81 32.79 4.64
C PRO A 472 12.94 31.74 5.33
N ARG A 473 11.91 31.22 4.63
CA ARG A 473 10.95 30.23 5.15
C ARG A 473 11.25 28.79 4.72
N MET A 474 12.39 28.55 4.08
CA MET A 474 12.75 27.22 3.58
C MET A 474 12.86 26.21 4.73
N GLN A 475 12.08 25.14 4.66
CA GLN A 475 12.06 24.03 5.62
C GLN A 475 12.58 22.74 5.01
N LYS A 476 12.35 22.51 3.71
CA LYS A 476 12.82 21.32 2.99
C LYS A 476 13.48 21.73 1.68
N PHE A 477 14.76 21.41 1.52
CA PHE A 477 15.55 21.81 0.38
C PHE A 477 16.27 20.63 -0.26
N GLU A 478 15.95 20.33 -1.51
CA GLU A 478 16.73 19.42 -2.35
C GLU A 478 17.62 20.21 -3.30
N TRP A 479 18.93 20.04 -3.14
CA TRP A 479 19.94 20.54 -4.05
C TRP A 479 20.37 19.47 -5.06
N ASN A 480 20.19 19.79 -6.34
CA ASN A 480 20.60 18.95 -7.47
C ASN A 480 21.20 19.84 -8.57
N SER A 481 22.45 20.26 -8.37
CA SER A 481 23.17 21.13 -9.31
C SER A 481 24.68 21.09 -9.11
N SER A 482 25.44 20.94 -10.19
CA SER A 482 26.91 21.11 -10.20
C SER A 482 27.33 22.57 -10.47
N THR A 483 26.54 23.55 -10.04
CA THR A 483 26.86 24.97 -10.23
C THR A 483 27.91 25.39 -9.20
N PRO A 484 29.06 25.93 -9.61
CA PRO A 484 30.07 26.42 -8.68
C PRO A 484 29.66 27.77 -8.07
N PHE A 485 30.01 27.99 -6.81
CA PHE A 485 29.72 29.18 -6.04
C PHE A 485 30.97 29.94 -5.64
N LYS A 486 30.84 31.27 -5.51
CA LYS A 486 31.85 32.09 -4.86
C LYS A 486 31.85 31.77 -3.36
N THR A 487 33.00 31.47 -2.79
CA THR A 487 33.16 31.06 -1.39
C THR A 487 33.68 32.18 -0.49
N GLU A 488 33.71 33.42 -0.99
CA GLU A 488 34.14 34.59 -0.22
C GLU A 488 33.29 34.74 1.07
N PRO A 489 33.92 34.82 2.25
CA PRO A 489 33.20 35.07 3.49
C PRO A 489 32.35 36.34 3.38
N LYS A 490 31.12 36.31 3.91
CA LYS A 490 30.10 37.39 3.91
C LYS A 490 29.19 37.48 2.68
N LEU A 491 29.35 36.63 1.66
CA LEU A 491 28.38 36.61 0.54
C LEU A 491 27.01 36.01 0.93
N ILE A 492 26.96 35.26 2.03
CA ILE A 492 25.75 34.65 2.57
C ILE A 492 25.59 35.01 4.05
N GLY A 493 24.36 35.34 4.45
CA GLY A 493 24.04 35.60 5.86
C GLY A 493 24.10 34.31 6.66
N VAL A 494 24.63 34.38 7.88
CA VAL A 494 24.74 33.22 8.80
C VAL A 494 23.37 32.63 9.12
N ASP A 495 22.31 33.44 9.10
CA ASP A 495 20.92 33.06 9.34
C ASP A 495 20.18 32.50 8.11
N THR A 496 20.87 32.41 6.97
CA THR A 496 20.30 31.78 5.76
C THR A 496 19.96 30.33 6.07
N PHE A 497 18.73 29.92 5.74
CA PHE A 497 18.22 28.59 6.06
C PHE A 497 18.13 28.25 7.56
N SER A 498 17.95 29.26 8.43
CA SER A 498 17.72 29.05 9.87
C SER A 498 16.53 28.14 10.22
N LEU A 499 15.52 28.07 9.34
CA LEU A 499 14.33 27.20 9.47
C LEU A 499 14.45 25.86 8.73
N LEU A 500 15.59 25.56 8.10
CA LEU A 500 15.76 24.34 7.30
C LEU A 500 15.78 23.11 8.21
N VAL A 501 14.84 22.20 7.98
CA VAL A 501 14.65 20.95 8.73
C VAL A 501 15.18 19.75 7.95
N ASP A 502 14.99 19.73 6.62
CA ASP A 502 15.34 18.62 5.73
C ASP A 502 16.22 19.11 4.56
N LEU A 503 17.44 18.58 4.46
CA LEU A 503 18.38 18.88 3.39
C LEU A 503 18.73 17.62 2.60
N LYS A 504 18.44 17.62 1.29
CA LYS A 504 18.83 16.54 0.39
C LYS A 504 19.79 17.06 -0.66
N ILE A 505 20.95 16.44 -0.80
CA ILE A 505 21.95 16.79 -1.80
C ILE A 505 22.20 15.58 -2.68
N THR A 506 21.85 15.69 -3.97
CA THR A 506 22.03 14.60 -4.95
C THR A 506 23.24 14.84 -5.84
N THR A 507 23.32 16.02 -6.47
CA THR A 507 24.46 16.45 -7.27
C THR A 507 24.90 17.83 -6.78
N PHE A 508 26.20 18.02 -6.55
CA PHE A 508 26.75 19.30 -6.09
C PHE A 508 28.17 19.54 -6.62
N ASP A 509 28.58 20.81 -6.64
CA ASP A 509 29.97 21.23 -6.72
C ASP A 509 30.51 21.45 -5.30
N GLU A 510 31.79 21.18 -5.03
CA GLU A 510 32.37 21.26 -3.68
C GLU A 510 32.16 22.63 -3.01
N SER A 511 32.20 23.71 -3.80
CA SER A 511 31.95 25.07 -3.31
C SER A 511 30.56 25.26 -2.69
N PHE A 512 29.58 24.40 -3.00
CA PHE A 512 28.28 24.42 -2.34
C PHE A 512 28.36 23.98 -0.87
N LEU A 513 29.22 23.00 -0.55
CA LEU A 513 29.44 22.60 0.84
C LEU A 513 30.17 23.69 1.62
N ASP A 514 31.11 24.37 0.98
CA ASP A 514 31.78 25.54 1.58
C ASP A 514 30.77 26.64 1.91
N VAL A 515 29.83 26.91 1.01
CA VAL A 515 28.73 27.86 1.23
C VAL A 515 27.81 27.40 2.38
N LEU A 516 27.42 26.12 2.42
CA LEU A 516 26.62 25.58 3.53
C LEU A 516 27.35 25.65 4.87
N SER A 517 28.68 25.49 4.88
CA SER A 517 29.49 25.55 6.10
C SER A 517 29.54 26.95 6.74
N GLN A 518 29.20 27.99 5.96
CA GLN A 518 29.10 29.37 6.44
C GLN A 518 27.72 29.70 7.05
N MET A 519 26.73 28.80 6.92
CA MET A 519 25.39 28.98 7.46
C MET A 519 25.26 28.30 8.82
N GLU A 520 24.51 28.92 9.74
CA GLU A 520 23.99 28.22 10.90
C GLU A 520 22.67 27.56 10.52
N LEU A 521 22.64 26.22 10.60
CA LEU A 521 21.44 25.42 10.33
C LEU A 521 20.87 24.88 11.66
N PRO A 522 20.39 25.73 12.59
CA PRO A 522 20.03 25.34 13.94
C PRO A 522 18.83 24.38 14.00
N SER A 523 18.00 24.38 12.95
CA SER A 523 16.79 23.56 12.82
C SER A 523 16.99 22.26 12.03
N LEU A 524 18.20 22.00 11.50
CA LEU A 524 18.43 20.85 10.61
C LEU A 524 18.31 19.55 11.38
N GLN A 525 17.34 18.72 10.99
CA GLN A 525 17.04 17.43 11.60
C GLN A 525 17.36 16.26 10.67
N THR A 526 17.11 16.42 9.37
CA THR A 526 17.29 15.36 8.37
C THR A 526 18.27 15.81 7.29
N ALA A 527 19.22 14.94 6.95
CA ALA A 527 20.16 15.19 5.86
C ALA A 527 20.39 13.93 5.00
N VAL A 528 20.38 14.11 3.69
CA VAL A 528 20.57 13.05 2.69
C VAL A 528 21.69 13.45 1.75
N PHE A 529 22.77 12.67 1.70
CA PHE A 529 23.92 12.94 0.84
C PHE A 529 24.15 11.77 -0.12
N ALA A 530 23.97 11.99 -1.42
CA ALA A 530 24.20 10.96 -2.43
C ALA A 530 25.71 10.72 -2.70
N VAL A 531 26.57 11.68 -2.36
CA VAL A 531 28.04 11.64 -2.57
C VAL A 531 28.75 11.88 -1.24
N GLN A 532 30.01 11.48 -1.10
CA GLN A 532 30.83 11.69 0.10
C GLN A 532 30.84 13.18 0.52
N CYS A 533 30.53 13.45 1.79
CA CYS A 533 30.57 14.79 2.36
C CYS A 533 31.40 14.76 3.64
N ARG A 534 32.25 15.76 3.83
CA ARG A 534 33.03 15.96 5.05
C ARG A 534 32.36 17.08 5.86
N GLY A 535 31.89 16.79 7.07
CA GLY A 535 31.25 17.78 7.94
C GLY A 535 30.63 17.15 9.19
N GLY A 536 30.62 17.90 10.30
CA GLY A 536 30.00 17.49 11.56
C GLY A 536 28.63 18.13 11.75
N ALA A 537 27.62 17.35 12.15
CA ALA A 537 26.26 17.84 12.39
C ALA A 537 25.71 17.29 13.72
N ARG A 538 26.00 17.99 14.83
CA ARG A 538 25.68 17.49 16.18
C ARG A 538 24.18 17.33 16.47
N LYS A 539 23.32 18.10 15.79
CA LYS A 539 21.86 18.09 15.96
C LYS A 539 21.11 17.15 15.00
N LEU A 540 21.84 16.50 14.09
CA LEU A 540 21.23 15.67 13.06
C LEU A 540 20.55 14.44 13.67
N ARG A 541 19.25 14.28 13.40
CA ARG A 541 18.42 13.16 13.88
C ARG A 541 18.31 12.07 12.83
N GLU A 542 18.22 12.43 11.55
CA GLU A 542 18.11 11.47 10.47
C GLU A 542 19.21 11.67 9.43
N LEU A 543 19.89 10.60 9.06
CA LEU A 543 20.99 10.64 8.10
C LEU A 543 20.83 9.53 7.06
N THR A 544 20.93 9.86 5.77
CA THR A 544 20.97 8.86 4.70
C THR A 544 22.37 8.78 4.08
N LEU A 545 22.96 7.59 4.08
CA LEU A 545 24.30 7.29 3.55
C LEU A 545 24.29 6.06 2.66
N SER A 546 25.18 6.01 1.68
CA SER A 546 25.55 4.80 0.96
C SER A 546 26.45 3.89 1.83
N VAL A 547 26.48 2.60 1.49
CA VAL A 547 27.36 1.62 2.15
C VAL A 547 28.84 2.03 2.09
N ALA A 548 29.28 2.63 0.97
CA ALA A 548 30.66 3.10 0.81
C ALA A 548 31.00 4.26 1.75
N GLN A 549 30.07 5.19 1.97
CA GLN A 549 30.25 6.27 2.95
C GLN A 549 30.33 5.73 4.37
N ILE A 550 29.51 4.74 4.72
CA ILE A 550 29.54 4.15 6.08
C ILE A 550 30.88 3.44 6.35
N GLN A 551 31.48 2.83 5.33
CA GLN A 551 32.79 2.16 5.43
C GLN A 551 33.96 3.14 5.48
N ASP A 552 33.76 4.40 5.09
CA ASP A 552 34.80 5.40 5.11
C ASP A 552 35.09 5.83 6.55
N ALA A 553 36.20 5.29 7.09
CA ALA A 553 36.68 5.59 8.43
C ALA A 553 36.91 7.10 8.65
N GLN A 554 37.13 7.89 7.59
CA GLN A 554 37.33 9.33 7.69
C GLN A 554 36.04 10.09 8.04
N LEU A 555 34.86 9.55 7.73
CA LEU A 555 33.60 10.24 8.02
C LEU A 555 33.26 10.25 9.51
N ALA A 556 33.80 9.31 10.29
CA ALA A 556 33.60 9.20 11.74
C ALA A 556 32.15 9.50 12.17
N ILE A 557 31.16 8.98 11.42
CA ILE A 557 29.76 9.42 11.49
C ILE A 557 29.17 9.32 12.89
N TRP A 558 29.59 8.30 13.64
CA TRP A 558 29.18 8.04 15.01
C TRP A 558 29.67 9.13 15.99
N HIS A 559 30.81 9.74 15.72
CA HIS A 559 31.35 10.86 16.51
C HIS A 559 30.73 12.20 16.11
N ASN A 560 30.49 12.37 14.81
CA ASN A 560 30.02 13.63 14.24
C ASN A 560 28.52 13.85 14.42
N CYS A 561 27.74 12.78 14.61
CA CYS A 561 26.29 12.81 14.73
C CYS A 561 25.80 12.04 15.98
N PRO A 562 26.14 12.49 17.21
CA PRO A 562 25.78 11.77 18.45
C PRO A 562 24.26 11.75 18.73
N SER A 563 23.48 12.67 18.15
CA SER A 563 22.02 12.77 18.33
C SER A 563 21.21 12.01 17.27
N MET A 564 21.87 11.20 16.43
CA MET A 564 21.24 10.51 15.31
C MET A 564 20.27 9.42 15.81
N GLN A 565 19.00 9.55 15.46
CA GLN A 565 17.91 8.62 15.77
C GLN A 565 17.60 7.66 14.62
N VAL A 566 17.75 8.11 13.37
CA VAL A 566 17.44 7.30 12.18
C VAL A 566 18.64 7.28 11.23
N LEU A 567 19.17 6.09 10.97
CA LEU A 567 20.17 5.86 9.92
C LEU A 567 19.53 5.18 8.73
N THR A 568 19.49 5.85 7.59
CA THR A 568 19.08 5.25 6.33
C THR A 568 20.32 4.80 5.53
N VAL A 569 20.36 3.53 5.17
CA VAL A 569 21.45 2.92 4.38
C VAL A 569 20.98 2.67 2.95
N SER A 570 21.51 3.42 2.00
CA SER A 570 21.28 3.23 0.57
C SER A 570 22.12 2.06 0.06
N CYS A 571 21.45 0.93 -0.22
CA CYS A 571 22.08 -0.29 -0.72
C CYS A 571 22.10 -0.30 -2.25
N SER A 572 23.28 -0.58 -2.81
CA SER A 572 23.45 -0.80 -4.26
C SER A 572 23.86 -2.24 -4.56
N SER A 573 23.76 -2.63 -5.83
CA SER A 573 24.16 -3.96 -6.28
C SER A 573 25.67 -4.22 -6.12
N LYS A 574 26.48 -3.16 -6.02
CA LYS A 574 27.95 -3.22 -5.93
C LYS A 574 28.46 -3.27 -4.49
N PHE A 575 27.73 -2.68 -3.54
CA PHE A 575 28.17 -2.53 -2.16
C PHE A 575 27.10 -3.09 -1.20
N PRO A 576 27.17 -4.39 -0.85
CA PRO A 576 26.30 -4.95 0.19
C PRO A 576 26.75 -4.42 1.56
N ALA A 577 25.80 -4.06 2.42
CA ALA A 577 26.10 -3.71 3.81
C ALA A 577 26.66 -4.94 4.53
N THR A 578 27.90 -4.86 5.03
CA THR A 578 28.56 -5.91 5.81
C THR A 578 28.50 -5.58 7.30
N ALA A 579 28.75 -6.57 8.16
CA ALA A 579 28.77 -6.36 9.61
C ALA A 579 29.68 -5.18 10.01
N GLY A 580 30.87 -5.08 9.41
CA GLY A 580 31.84 -4.01 9.69
C GLY A 580 31.35 -2.59 9.43
N CYS A 581 30.31 -2.39 8.60
CA CYS A 581 29.71 -1.07 8.38
C CYS A 581 29.03 -0.52 9.65
N LEU A 582 28.36 -1.39 10.41
CA LEU A 582 27.50 -0.98 11.52
C LEU A 582 28.00 -1.46 12.89
N THR A 583 29.07 -2.27 12.95
CA THR A 583 29.64 -2.78 14.20
C THR A 583 30.90 -2.04 14.64
N SER A 584 31.05 -0.76 14.27
CA SER A 584 32.16 0.09 14.70
C SER A 584 32.22 0.16 16.25
N PRO A 585 33.41 0.22 16.87
CA PRO A 585 33.61 0.04 18.32
C PRO A 585 33.07 1.16 19.23
N LYS A 586 32.25 2.09 18.72
CA LYS A 586 31.73 3.20 19.51
C LYS A 586 30.20 3.25 19.46
N ASP A 587 29.61 3.39 20.64
CA ASP A 587 28.17 3.36 20.86
C ASP A 587 27.49 4.62 20.32
N ASN A 588 26.36 4.45 19.64
CA ASN A 588 25.42 5.54 19.42
C ASN A 588 24.19 5.26 20.27
N ALA A 589 24.13 5.95 21.43
CA ALA A 589 23.06 5.77 22.40
C ALA A 589 21.70 6.29 21.93
N ALA A 590 21.65 7.11 20.88
CA ALA A 590 20.43 7.75 20.38
C ALA A 590 19.79 7.03 19.19
N LEU A 591 20.50 6.08 18.54
CA LEU A 591 20.01 5.44 17.31
C LEU A 591 18.84 4.50 17.60
N GLU A 592 17.64 4.89 17.15
CA GLU A 592 16.38 4.18 17.34
C GLU A 592 15.97 3.34 16.12
N ARG A 593 16.33 3.76 14.92
CA ARG A 593 15.90 3.12 13.67
C ARG A 593 17.00 3.01 12.62
N ILE A 594 17.06 1.85 11.95
CA ILE A 594 17.88 1.63 10.76
C ILE A 594 16.96 1.33 9.57
N VAL A 595 17.10 2.09 8.47
CA VAL A 595 16.27 1.95 7.26
C VAL A 595 17.14 1.59 6.06
N PHE A 596 17.01 0.39 5.52
CA PHE A 596 17.65 0.05 4.26
C PHE A 596 16.80 0.57 3.08
N LYS A 597 17.43 1.26 2.13
CA LYS A 597 16.77 1.69 0.88
C LYS A 597 17.36 0.95 -0.31
N LYS A 598 16.50 0.48 -1.22
CA LYS A 598 16.92 -0.12 -2.49
C LYS A 598 17.30 0.98 -3.49
N SER A 599 18.44 0.84 -4.15
CA SER A 599 18.77 1.62 -5.36
C SER A 599 17.81 1.25 -6.50
N GLU A 600 17.61 2.15 -7.47
CA GLU A 600 16.73 1.92 -8.62
C GLU A 600 17.12 0.66 -9.42
N ASP A 601 18.43 0.39 -9.55
CA ASP A 601 18.97 -0.78 -10.26
C ASP A 601 18.82 -2.11 -9.48
N TYR A 602 18.17 -2.10 -8.31
CA TYR A 602 18.18 -3.21 -7.36
C TYR A 602 16.81 -3.87 -7.24
N HIS A 603 16.49 -4.75 -8.19
CA HIS A 603 15.21 -5.46 -8.24
C HIS A 603 15.20 -6.82 -7.52
N ARG A 604 16.37 -7.45 -7.31
CA ARG A 604 16.47 -8.79 -6.69
C ARG A 604 17.66 -8.90 -5.76
N LEU A 605 17.46 -9.62 -4.65
CA LEU A 605 18.49 -9.92 -3.66
C LEU A 605 19.50 -10.95 -4.24
N LYS A 606 20.67 -10.47 -4.68
CA LYS A 606 21.75 -11.35 -5.18
C LYS A 606 22.31 -12.23 -4.04
N GLN A 607 22.96 -13.34 -4.41
CA GLN A 607 23.55 -14.26 -3.44
C GLN A 607 24.60 -13.59 -2.53
N THR A 608 25.38 -12.66 -3.07
CA THR A 608 26.35 -11.86 -2.31
C THR A 608 25.67 -11.01 -1.22
N HIS A 609 24.53 -10.38 -1.51
CA HIS A 609 23.75 -9.66 -0.50
C HIS A 609 23.14 -10.58 0.54
N LYS A 610 22.66 -11.76 0.14
CA LYS A 610 22.20 -12.79 1.10
C LYS A 610 23.31 -13.16 2.07
N GLN A 611 24.54 -13.35 1.59
CA GLN A 611 25.70 -13.65 2.44
C GLN A 611 26.01 -12.49 3.38
N ALA A 612 26.05 -11.25 2.88
CA ALA A 612 26.29 -10.07 3.71
C ALA A 612 25.23 -9.88 4.80
N LEU A 613 23.95 -10.10 4.48
CA LEU A 613 22.86 -10.07 5.46
C LEU A 613 22.99 -11.17 6.52
N ASN A 614 23.45 -12.37 6.16
CA ASN A 614 23.70 -13.44 7.14
C ASN A 614 24.81 -13.08 8.14
N GLN A 615 25.72 -12.18 7.78
CA GLN A 615 26.74 -11.67 8.69
C GLN A 615 26.22 -10.46 9.47
N LEU A 616 25.54 -9.54 8.78
CA LEU A 616 25.06 -8.29 9.35
C LEU A 616 23.95 -8.49 10.39
N MET A 617 22.95 -9.32 10.10
CA MET A 617 21.76 -9.46 10.96
C MET A 617 22.11 -10.03 12.34
N PRO A 618 22.88 -11.14 12.46
CA PRO A 618 23.36 -11.60 13.76
C PRO A 618 24.26 -10.59 14.47
N ALA A 619 25.12 -9.88 13.73
CA ALA A 619 26.02 -8.89 14.32
C ALA A 619 25.23 -7.71 14.94
N LEU A 620 24.19 -7.22 14.25
CA LEU A 620 23.26 -6.22 14.81
C LEU A 620 22.48 -6.77 16.01
N ALA A 621 21.98 -8.02 15.91
CA ALA A 621 21.21 -8.66 16.96
C ALA A 621 22.04 -8.93 18.23
N SER A 622 23.36 -9.05 18.13
CA SER A 622 24.26 -9.24 19.30
C SER A 622 24.96 -7.96 19.75
N SER A 623 24.89 -6.87 18.99
CA SER A 623 25.64 -5.65 19.29
C SER A 623 25.04 -4.90 20.49
N PRO A 624 25.83 -4.56 21.53
CA PRO A 624 25.41 -3.67 22.60
C PRO A 624 25.45 -2.18 22.19
N ASN A 625 26.04 -1.86 21.02
CA ASN A 625 26.42 -0.49 20.65
C ASN A 625 25.23 0.43 20.34
N PHE A 626 24.02 -0.12 20.23
CA PHE A 626 22.79 0.61 19.91
C PHE A 626 21.69 0.28 20.93
N PRO A 627 21.81 0.76 22.19
CA PRO A 627 20.87 0.43 23.25
C PRO A 627 19.46 0.99 23.01
N ALA A 628 19.33 2.06 22.22
CA ALA A 628 18.04 2.66 21.86
C ALA A 628 17.39 2.06 20.61
N LEU A 629 18.07 1.14 19.90
CA LEU A 629 17.56 0.57 18.64
C LEU A 629 16.26 -0.18 18.89
N ARG A 630 15.22 0.16 18.13
CA ARG A 630 13.87 -0.42 18.23
C ARG A 630 13.34 -0.90 16.90
N GLU A 631 13.85 -0.40 15.77
CA GLU A 631 13.30 -0.73 14.45
C GLU A 631 14.38 -0.90 13.39
N ILE A 632 14.24 -1.95 12.57
CA ILE A 632 15.04 -2.18 11.37
C ILE A 632 14.09 -2.38 10.19
N LEU A 633 14.08 -1.47 9.22
CA LEU A 633 13.28 -1.58 8.00
C LEU A 633 14.14 -2.10 6.86
N HIS A 634 13.75 -3.22 6.23
CA HIS A 634 14.47 -3.78 5.09
C HIS A 634 13.56 -3.98 3.86
N PRO A 635 13.94 -3.47 2.67
CA PRO A 635 13.03 -3.39 1.51
C PRO A 635 12.79 -4.73 0.83
N PHE A 636 13.62 -5.74 1.12
CA PHE A 636 13.47 -7.13 0.64
C PHE A 636 12.95 -8.09 1.73
N CYS A 637 12.57 -7.56 2.89
CA CYS A 637 12.01 -8.37 3.95
C CYS A 637 10.54 -8.65 3.63
N GLU A 638 10.31 -9.76 2.94
CA GLU A 638 8.97 -10.26 2.62
C GLU A 638 8.54 -11.25 3.71
N TRP A 639 7.39 -10.98 4.33
CA TRP A 639 6.87 -11.86 5.37
C TRP A 639 6.27 -13.11 4.73
N PRO A 640 6.75 -14.30 5.11
CA PRO A 640 6.15 -15.55 4.65
C PRO A 640 4.70 -15.65 5.11
N THR A 641 3.88 -16.27 4.27
CA THR A 641 2.43 -16.31 4.46
C THR A 641 1.95 -17.66 5.00
N THR A 642 2.66 -18.73 4.63
CA THR A 642 2.33 -20.10 4.99
C THR A 642 3.23 -20.63 6.11
N GLU A 643 2.75 -21.60 6.88
CA GLU A 643 3.50 -22.23 7.97
C GLU A 643 4.88 -22.80 7.52
N PRO A 644 5.00 -23.49 6.36
CA PRO A 644 6.30 -23.94 5.86
C PRO A 644 7.25 -22.81 5.50
N GLU A 645 6.76 -21.78 4.81
CA GLU A 645 7.57 -20.61 4.47
C GLU A 645 8.08 -19.92 5.73
N ILE A 646 7.24 -19.81 6.77
CA ILE A 646 7.61 -19.24 8.07
C ILE A 646 8.76 -20.03 8.68
N SER A 647 8.66 -21.36 8.71
CA SER A 647 9.69 -22.21 9.30
C SER A 647 11.04 -22.15 8.54
N ASN A 648 10.99 -21.94 7.23
CA ASN A 648 12.17 -21.88 6.36
C ASN A 648 12.73 -20.45 6.18
N SER A 649 11.94 -19.43 6.51
CA SER A 649 12.31 -18.04 6.28
C SER A 649 13.39 -17.57 7.25
N ARG A 650 14.49 -17.05 6.69
CA ARG A 650 15.54 -16.39 7.48
C ARG A 650 15.08 -15.07 8.07
N TRP A 651 14.19 -14.36 7.36
CA TRP A 651 13.59 -13.11 7.86
C TRP A 651 12.84 -13.34 9.16
N VAL A 652 12.07 -14.42 9.26
CA VAL A 652 11.37 -14.79 10.49
C VAL A 652 12.36 -15.09 11.62
N LYS A 653 13.39 -15.89 11.34
CA LYS A 653 14.41 -16.22 12.35
C LYS A 653 15.09 -14.97 12.89
N TRP A 654 15.53 -14.06 12.01
CA TRP A 654 16.12 -12.78 12.43
C TRP A 654 15.12 -11.92 13.20
N ALA A 655 13.87 -11.83 12.73
CA ALA A 655 12.84 -11.04 13.41
C ALA A 655 12.53 -11.57 14.82
N GLU A 656 12.47 -12.89 15.01
CA GLU A 656 12.29 -13.50 16.33
C GLU A 656 13.48 -13.20 17.25
N THR A 657 14.72 -13.31 16.75
CA THR A 657 15.93 -12.93 17.50
C THR A 657 15.96 -11.44 17.87
N PHE A 658 15.56 -10.55 16.96
CA PHE A 658 15.46 -9.12 17.25
C PHE A 658 14.39 -8.81 18.29
N LEU A 659 13.25 -9.51 18.23
CA LEU A 659 12.14 -9.30 19.13
C LEU A 659 12.49 -9.67 20.59
N GLU A 660 13.37 -10.63 20.82
CA GLU A 660 13.91 -10.95 22.15
C GLU A 660 14.62 -9.77 22.81
N ARG A 661 15.09 -8.80 22.00
CA ARG A 661 15.70 -7.54 22.46
C ARG A 661 14.76 -6.34 22.37
N GLY A 662 13.49 -6.53 22.00
CA GLY A 662 12.55 -5.43 21.76
C GLY A 662 12.80 -4.66 20.45
N ILE A 663 13.52 -5.25 19.49
CA ILE A 663 13.77 -4.67 18.17
C ILE A 663 12.78 -5.28 17.16
N HIS A 664 12.11 -4.44 16.39
CA HIS A 664 11.19 -4.84 15.32
C HIS A 664 11.89 -4.86 13.96
N LEU A 665 11.94 -6.03 13.32
CA LEU A 665 12.25 -6.11 11.89
C LEU A 665 10.98 -5.83 11.08
N VAL A 666 11.07 -4.90 10.14
CA VAL A 666 9.95 -4.32 9.38
C VAL A 666 10.16 -4.52 7.88
N GLY A 667 9.13 -5.00 7.19
CA GLY A 667 9.13 -5.18 5.74
C GLY A 667 8.91 -3.87 4.96
N PRO A 668 8.90 -3.91 3.61
CA PRO A 668 8.66 -2.72 2.78
C PRO A 668 7.26 -2.10 2.98
N THR A 669 6.31 -2.86 3.54
CA THR A 669 4.95 -2.40 3.83
C THR A 669 4.85 -1.62 5.14
N GLY A 670 5.93 -1.46 5.91
CA GLY A 670 5.90 -0.86 7.24
C GLY A 670 5.32 -1.78 8.32
N VAL A 671 4.98 -3.02 7.98
CA VAL A 671 4.42 -3.99 8.94
C VAL A 671 5.58 -4.79 9.56
N PRO A 672 5.71 -4.82 10.91
CA PRO A 672 6.69 -5.67 11.59
C PRO A 672 6.27 -7.14 11.58
N TRP A 673 7.23 -8.04 11.75
CA TRP A 673 6.91 -9.44 12.05
C TRP A 673 6.09 -9.55 13.33
N ARG A 674 5.05 -10.38 13.28
CA ARG A 674 4.27 -10.76 14.46
C ARG A 674 4.45 -12.24 14.68
N PRO A 675 4.97 -12.67 15.84
CA PRO A 675 4.99 -14.09 16.19
C PRO A 675 3.59 -14.67 16.03
N ARG A 676 3.48 -15.72 15.21
CA ARG A 676 2.20 -16.42 15.05
C ARG A 676 1.95 -17.33 16.24
N LEU A 677 0.68 -17.65 16.46
CA LEU A 677 0.27 -18.60 17.49
C LEU A 677 1.04 -19.92 17.28
N LYS A 678 1.98 -20.22 18.18
CA LYS A 678 2.73 -21.48 18.16
C LYS A 678 1.89 -22.57 18.81
N PHE A 679 1.83 -23.73 18.18
CA PHE A 679 1.16 -24.88 18.77
C PHE A 679 1.95 -25.32 20.00
N VAL A 680 1.40 -25.09 21.19
CA VAL A 680 1.92 -25.69 22.42
C VAL A 680 1.47 -27.14 22.41
N LYS A 681 2.38 -28.06 22.10
CA LYS A 681 2.14 -29.48 22.36
C LYS A 681 1.87 -29.60 23.86
N SER A 682 0.62 -29.85 24.24
CA SER A 682 0.30 -30.25 25.60
C SER A 682 1.18 -31.45 25.93
N LYS A 683 2.10 -31.31 26.89
CA LYS A 683 2.84 -32.46 27.43
C LYS A 683 1.78 -33.44 27.92
N LYS A 684 1.68 -34.57 27.24
CA LYS A 684 0.79 -35.66 27.64
C LYS A 684 1.39 -36.38 28.83
#